data_AF-A0AAY4EQV9-F1
#
_entry.id   AF-A0AAY4EQV9-F1
#
_cell.length_a   1.000
_cell.length_b   1.000
_cell.length_c   1.000
_cell.angle_alpha   90.00
_cell.angle_beta   90.00
_cell.angle_gamma   90.00
#
_symmetry.space_group_name_H-M   'P 1'
#
loop_
_entity.id
_entity.type
_entity.pdbx_description
1 polymer ?
#
loop_
_entity_poly.entity_id
_entity_poly.type
_entity_poly.pdbx_seq_one_letter_code
_entity_poly.pdbx_strand_id
1 'polypeptide(L)'
;MTSAVSCSRLRQIQSLLRDGGSTAPDAILCSLGIDSRYNEGCTELANYLFFGLYKQTLLDVEQDLPEEVLDDVIVLIKANSVHLYCNPVNYGYLLPYVSHWRNLHLHCMTETEYEDEEAAEEFKISSFVSMVQDCRRIGVPYSSQGHIQKFDMFMVEKWPIIQAFALEGIGAGGFFTMKYKLWGTYTRLDPVSLEHLFTEELVGFEKQWNNFFSAMDRESHLSIPELSEAQAGEYFRIYFSHGLISSNITDTSKSRQPFTLFGNHSSKAEMESYCFTFPSEGHQVRNTGPQGTNAKHMILQCVSPTGPLACARTYFFGTAHIPYLGKLLSQIYAAVVQAVLAAIKCFSYKSSTSKVLAVTLMQYILPSCMLWSNGVDYRLMCFVQASMTVYNIPDLYGGSGDLGSVVFSESFLESSIYIQDKDGAMSSDSSFTILTSAVPRYFCKLVYFSEGLLFIHPQYGSITISKNHIRKLSLYDGDSFTALALLYVDFESSLLPYLPFPLHSHDLCLGLGLLPKTKSYRSLYSKVHTHRAGEVRTALKCTPINLCTVLESNLCVFARSFFFLRFLEHFALSSSVCDEHVCSEHLEALFPNTNISTVVVSIIAGLPGSHKESLCDFLLNVNREAGRWAVYHPPPDSSGLCVSHLHRFFSSLLENLKEPEVRGAHTLQCILSNPDVAVRRNIAIGAITSCVNPLSSYMEHRFLLPKLLEQCSQGVVSNVAFTGLTEQKHPLLQNIQQLIRSVNPNAAFILAERGAITRIEDMRLVLSENSFVESQMIRSRYLLYPGWYEGKFVCGSGSVSISQLCLQFSRPLERDLFLDQCKGEIISSLKSSPFKGNVYHIRGEVRFTDSDRLMQVCFNTLSGNLALVPVDQDPTGAGVPPCFLLVDCVGLTDEGLKDWLRLCAKQKLVKKVKKNRWSLSQKELIEIHERRHLDPLPPGYYFNGIQYVSFYGEKSSRHPLMERFIEEYVEEVNKEVERFNKELELQEKVDLFNP
;
A
#
# COMPACT_ATOMS: atom_id res chain seq x y z
N MET A 1 5.93 8.61 -4.48
CA MET A 1 4.63 8.03 -4.07
C MET A 1 4.89 6.74 -3.31
N THR A 2 4.36 6.58 -2.10
CA THR A 2 4.71 5.43 -1.25
C THR A 2 3.66 4.33 -1.35
N SER A 3 4.09 3.14 -1.75
CA SER A 3 3.33 1.88 -1.73
C SER A 3 2.53 1.66 -0.45
N ALA A 4 3.12 2.04 0.69
CA ALA A 4 2.50 2.08 2.01
C ALA A 4 1.14 2.78 2.08
N VAL A 5 1.03 3.96 1.46
CA VAL A 5 -0.20 4.78 1.50
C VAL A 5 -1.28 4.14 0.64
N SER A 6 -0.92 3.63 -0.54
CA SER A 6 -1.85 2.89 -1.41
C SER A 6 -2.43 1.68 -0.69
N CYS A 7 -1.58 0.87 -0.04
CA CYS A 7 -2.03 -0.26 0.76
C CYS A 7 -2.88 0.16 1.97
N SER A 8 -2.55 1.26 2.65
CA SER A 8 -3.37 1.77 3.76
C SER A 8 -4.76 2.20 3.30
N ARG A 9 -4.86 2.98 2.21
CA ARG A 9 -6.14 3.38 1.61
C ARG A 9 -7.00 2.17 1.27
N LEU A 10 -6.43 1.16 0.60
CA LEU A 10 -7.14 -0.08 0.30
C LEU A 10 -7.61 -0.80 1.58
N ARG A 11 -6.76 -0.93 2.61
CA ARG A 11 -7.14 -1.56 3.88
C ARG A 11 -8.30 -0.84 4.56
N GLN A 12 -8.39 0.48 4.46
CA GLN A 12 -9.52 1.25 5.00
C GLN A 12 -10.83 0.95 4.27
N ILE A 13 -10.79 0.71 2.95
CA ILE A 13 -11.95 0.22 2.21
C ILE A 13 -12.32 -1.21 2.66
N GLN A 14 -11.31 -2.09 2.78
CA GLN A 14 -11.51 -3.49 3.17
C GLN A 14 -12.01 -3.64 4.60
N SER A 15 -11.70 -2.72 5.53
CA SER A 15 -12.21 -2.76 6.90
C SER A 15 -13.73 -2.55 6.94
N LEU A 16 -14.30 -1.76 6.02
CA LEU A 16 -15.75 -1.59 5.91
C LEU A 16 -16.47 -2.91 5.61
N LEU A 17 -15.81 -3.81 4.89
CA LEU A 17 -16.34 -5.15 4.59
C LEU A 17 -16.33 -6.07 5.82
N ARG A 18 -15.45 -5.80 6.80
CA ARG A 18 -15.30 -6.62 8.02
C ARG A 18 -16.17 -6.12 9.18
N ASP A 19 -16.33 -4.81 9.32
CA ASP A 19 -16.97 -4.19 10.50
C ASP A 19 -18.52 -4.16 10.43
N GLY A 20 -19.12 -4.40 9.25
CA GLY A 20 -20.57 -4.26 9.04
C GLY A 20 -21.45 -5.44 9.46
N GLY A 21 -20.90 -6.42 10.19
CA GLY A 21 -21.64 -7.59 10.70
C GLY A 21 -22.34 -8.43 9.62
N SER A 22 -23.45 -9.08 9.96
CA SER A 22 -24.23 -9.92 9.03
C SER A 22 -24.91 -9.15 7.89
N THR A 23 -24.78 -7.82 7.84
CA THR A 23 -25.35 -6.93 6.81
C THR A 23 -24.33 -6.31 5.86
N ALA A 24 -23.02 -6.51 6.10
CA ALA A 24 -21.95 -5.99 5.25
C ALA A 24 -21.97 -6.59 3.83
N PRO A 25 -21.57 -5.84 2.79
CA PRO A 25 -21.33 -6.41 1.47
C PRO A 25 -20.09 -7.32 1.50
N ASP A 26 -20.08 -8.32 0.62
CA ASP A 26 -18.95 -9.24 0.46
C ASP A 26 -17.84 -8.60 -0.40
N ALA A 27 -18.20 -7.63 -1.25
CA ALA A 27 -17.28 -6.87 -2.10
C ALA A 27 -17.79 -5.45 -2.40
N ILE A 28 -16.91 -4.53 -2.80
CA ILE A 28 -17.25 -3.21 -3.37
C ILE A 28 -16.83 -3.17 -4.84
N LEU A 29 -17.77 -2.82 -5.72
CA LEU A 29 -17.58 -2.67 -7.17
C LEU A 29 -17.40 -1.20 -7.54
N CYS A 30 -16.30 -0.91 -8.21
CA CYS A 30 -15.97 0.40 -8.77
C CYS A 30 -15.69 0.23 -10.27
N SER A 31 -16.59 0.69 -11.12
CA SER A 31 -16.42 0.70 -12.58
C SER A 31 -16.40 2.15 -13.05
N LEU A 32 -15.44 2.51 -13.90
CA LEU A 32 -15.27 3.86 -14.43
C LEU A 32 -15.92 4.00 -15.82
N GLY A 33 -16.02 5.24 -16.29
CA GLY A 33 -16.49 5.56 -17.63
C GLY A 33 -17.91 5.13 -17.98
N ILE A 34 -18.08 4.83 -19.27
CA ILE A 34 -19.36 4.48 -19.88
C ILE A 34 -20.01 3.23 -19.28
N ASP A 35 -19.21 2.28 -18.80
CA ASP A 35 -19.68 1.01 -18.22
C ASP A 35 -20.49 1.20 -16.94
N SER A 36 -20.22 2.28 -16.19
CA SER A 36 -21.02 2.69 -15.03
C SER A 36 -21.94 3.88 -15.29
N ARG A 37 -22.04 4.32 -16.57
CA ARG A 37 -22.65 5.60 -16.97
C ARG A 37 -22.07 6.79 -16.22
N TYR A 38 -20.74 6.84 -16.09
CA TYR A 38 -19.99 7.90 -15.43
C TYR A 38 -20.44 8.12 -13.98
N ASN A 39 -20.46 7.04 -13.20
CA ASN A 39 -20.89 7.12 -11.81
C ASN A 39 -19.89 7.93 -10.95
N GLU A 40 -20.34 9.08 -10.43
CA GLU A 40 -19.51 9.98 -9.61
C GLU A 40 -18.90 9.31 -8.38
N GLY A 41 -19.63 8.39 -7.72
CA GLY A 41 -19.13 7.66 -6.56
C GLY A 41 -17.96 6.73 -6.90
N CYS A 42 -18.02 6.07 -8.06
CA CYS A 42 -16.91 5.26 -8.57
C CYS A 42 -15.69 6.14 -8.88
N THR A 43 -15.89 7.29 -9.52
CA THR A 43 -14.81 8.25 -9.81
C THR A 43 -14.16 8.80 -8.54
N GLU A 44 -14.95 9.10 -7.50
CA GLU A 44 -14.44 9.51 -6.18
C GLU A 44 -13.60 8.39 -5.54
N LEU A 45 -14.09 7.15 -5.55
CA LEU A 45 -13.36 6.00 -5.00
C LEU A 45 -12.07 5.72 -5.79
N ALA A 46 -12.11 5.79 -7.11
CA ALA A 46 -10.93 5.64 -7.95
C ALA A 46 -9.91 6.76 -7.68
N ASN A 47 -10.36 8.01 -7.55
CA ASN A 47 -9.48 9.12 -7.17
C ASN A 47 -8.86 8.93 -5.78
N TYR A 48 -9.61 8.38 -4.85
CA TYR A 48 -9.06 8.00 -3.55
C TYR A 48 -8.04 6.86 -3.68
N LEU A 49 -8.27 5.81 -4.47
CA LEU A 49 -7.31 4.70 -4.57
C LEU A 49 -6.07 5.06 -5.42
N PHE A 50 -6.24 5.89 -6.44
CA PHE A 50 -5.24 6.22 -7.46
C PHE A 50 -4.74 7.66 -7.36
N PHE A 51 -4.80 8.27 -6.18
CA PHE A 51 -4.15 9.56 -5.89
C PHE A 51 -4.59 10.71 -6.79
N GLY A 52 -5.87 10.74 -7.17
CA GLY A 52 -6.42 11.80 -8.02
C GLY A 52 -6.13 11.64 -9.50
N LEU A 53 -5.67 10.46 -9.96
CA LEU A 53 -5.39 10.17 -11.37
C LEU A 53 -6.57 10.51 -12.30
N TYR A 54 -7.80 10.37 -11.80
CA TYR A 54 -9.05 10.62 -12.53
C TYR A 54 -9.71 11.94 -12.11
N LYS A 55 -8.95 12.88 -11.52
CA LYS A 55 -9.47 14.18 -11.11
C LYS A 55 -9.25 15.14 -12.27
N GLN A 56 -10.34 15.65 -12.85
CA GLN A 56 -10.29 16.72 -13.83
C GLN A 56 -9.72 18.00 -13.17
N THR A 57 -8.42 18.19 -13.27
CA THR A 57 -7.79 19.47 -12.95
C THR A 57 -7.66 20.22 -14.27
N LEU A 58 -8.26 21.40 -14.37
CA LEU A 58 -8.21 22.31 -15.53
C LEU A 58 -6.78 22.74 -15.97
N LEU A 59 -5.73 22.15 -15.40
CA LEU A 59 -4.33 22.51 -15.56
C LEU A 59 -3.43 21.39 -16.14
N ASP A 60 -3.90 20.14 -16.27
CA ASP A 60 -3.08 19.03 -16.79
C ASP A 60 -3.45 18.63 -18.24
N VAL A 61 -3.45 19.61 -19.15
CA VAL A 61 -3.70 19.41 -20.60
C VAL A 61 -2.46 18.85 -21.34
N GLU A 62 -1.46 18.29 -20.63
CA GLU A 62 -0.22 17.79 -21.26
C GLU A 62 -0.25 16.30 -21.63
N GLN A 63 -1.33 15.55 -21.37
CA GLN A 63 -1.46 14.16 -21.81
C GLN A 63 -2.53 14.03 -22.91
N ASP A 64 -2.07 13.82 -24.15
CA ASP A 64 -2.87 13.60 -25.38
C ASP A 64 -3.72 12.30 -25.39
N LEU A 65 -4.09 11.75 -24.22
CA LEU A 65 -4.89 10.51 -24.14
C LEU A 65 -6.38 10.83 -24.06
N PRO A 66 -7.23 10.23 -24.91
CA PRO A 66 -8.68 10.39 -24.80
C PRO A 66 -9.18 9.86 -23.45
N GLU A 67 -10.03 10.65 -22.78
CA GLU A 67 -10.66 10.29 -21.50
C GLU A 67 -11.36 8.92 -21.56
N GLU A 68 -11.94 8.58 -22.72
CA GLU A 68 -12.59 7.30 -23.02
C GLU A 68 -11.65 6.08 -22.89
N VAL A 69 -10.34 6.24 -23.11
CA VAL A 69 -9.35 5.15 -23.01
C VAL A 69 -8.91 4.93 -21.56
N LEU A 70 -8.82 6.00 -20.77
CA LEU A 70 -8.39 5.95 -19.37
C LEU A 70 -9.47 5.34 -18.45
N ASP A 71 -10.72 5.46 -18.86
CA ASP A 71 -11.89 5.06 -18.08
C ASP A 71 -12.28 3.57 -18.19
N ASP A 72 -11.65 2.79 -19.09
CA ASP A 72 -11.90 1.34 -19.24
C ASP A 72 -11.20 0.53 -18.12
N VAL A 73 -11.74 0.67 -16.90
CA VAL A 73 -11.21 0.08 -15.66
C VAL A 73 -12.35 -0.38 -14.74
N ILE A 74 -12.22 -1.62 -14.24
CA ILE A 74 -13.16 -2.21 -13.27
C ILE A 74 -12.37 -2.75 -12.08
N VAL A 75 -12.70 -2.28 -10.88
CA VAL A 75 -12.10 -2.71 -9.61
C VAL A 75 -13.16 -3.37 -8.74
N LEU A 76 -12.89 -4.61 -8.29
CA LEU A 76 -13.70 -5.30 -7.29
C LEU A 76 -12.88 -5.57 -6.03
N ILE A 77 -13.21 -4.89 -4.95
CA ILE A 77 -12.50 -4.96 -3.67
C ILE A 77 -13.22 -5.94 -2.74
N LYS A 78 -12.58 -7.04 -2.38
CA LYS A 78 -13.06 -8.02 -1.38
C LYS A 78 -12.28 -7.85 -0.08
N ALA A 79 -12.75 -8.48 1.00
CA ALA A 79 -12.12 -8.37 2.33
C ALA A 79 -10.66 -8.85 2.38
N ASN A 80 -10.26 -9.78 1.51
CA ASN A 80 -8.92 -10.39 1.47
C ASN A 80 -8.25 -10.36 0.09
N SER A 81 -8.92 -9.89 -0.97
CA SER A 81 -8.39 -9.86 -2.33
C SER A 81 -8.95 -8.69 -3.12
N VAL A 82 -8.28 -8.34 -4.21
CA VAL A 82 -8.74 -7.28 -5.13
C VAL A 82 -8.65 -7.81 -6.54
N HIS A 83 -9.69 -7.62 -7.33
CA HIS A 83 -9.66 -7.88 -8.76
C HIS A 83 -9.65 -6.55 -9.51
N LEU A 84 -8.79 -6.45 -10.52
CA LEU A 84 -8.66 -5.28 -11.37
C LEU A 84 -8.68 -5.73 -12.83
N TYR A 85 -9.66 -5.26 -13.58
CA TYR A 85 -9.64 -5.28 -15.03
C TYR A 85 -9.18 -3.91 -15.54
N CYS A 86 -8.31 -3.93 -16.54
CA CYS A 86 -7.89 -2.74 -17.28
C CYS A 86 -7.40 -3.12 -18.67
N ASN A 87 -7.59 -2.23 -19.64
CA ASN A 87 -6.98 -2.38 -20.96
C ASN A 87 -5.42 -2.26 -20.90
N PRO A 88 -4.69 -2.66 -21.95
CA PRO A 88 -3.22 -2.62 -21.96
C PRO A 88 -2.62 -1.22 -21.79
N VAL A 89 -3.35 -0.17 -22.18
CA VAL A 89 -2.92 1.23 -22.01
C VAL A 89 -2.92 1.60 -20.52
N ASN A 90 -4.04 1.35 -19.83
CA ASN A 90 -4.20 1.62 -18.40
C ASN A 90 -3.30 0.76 -17.53
N TYR A 91 -2.92 -0.44 -18.00
CA TYR A 91 -2.00 -1.32 -17.29
C TYR A 91 -0.72 -0.59 -16.86
N GLY A 92 -0.09 0.18 -17.76
CA GLY A 92 1.14 0.92 -17.47
C GLY A 92 0.95 2.01 -16.41
N TYR A 93 -0.17 2.74 -16.47
CA TYR A 93 -0.49 3.84 -15.56
C TYR A 93 -0.92 3.37 -14.17
N LEU A 94 -1.64 2.24 -14.09
CA LEU A 94 -2.19 1.72 -12.83
C LEU A 94 -1.16 0.91 -12.04
N LEU A 95 -0.20 0.27 -12.71
CA LEU A 95 0.75 -0.65 -12.07
C LEU A 95 1.50 -0.06 -10.86
N PRO A 96 2.00 1.20 -10.88
CA PRO A 96 2.65 1.82 -9.73
C PRO A 96 1.75 1.90 -8.48
N TYR A 97 0.44 2.02 -8.68
CA TYR A 97 -0.54 2.17 -7.61
C TYR A 97 -0.99 0.83 -7.04
N VAL A 98 -1.16 -0.19 -7.89
CA VAL A 98 -1.84 -1.45 -7.52
C VAL A 98 -0.92 -2.63 -7.28
N SER A 99 0.28 -2.65 -7.87
CA SER A 99 1.17 -3.83 -7.85
C SER A 99 1.55 -4.33 -6.45
N HIS A 100 1.50 -3.45 -5.45
CA HIS A 100 1.75 -3.75 -4.03
C HIS A 100 0.54 -4.29 -3.28
N TRP A 101 -0.65 -4.28 -3.88
CA TRP A 101 -1.88 -4.77 -3.26
C TRP A 101 -1.81 -6.29 -3.07
N ARG A 102 -2.23 -6.76 -1.89
CA ARG A 102 -2.21 -8.19 -1.57
C ARG A 102 -3.34 -8.91 -2.29
N ASN A 103 -3.05 -10.12 -2.76
CA ASN A 103 -4.01 -10.96 -3.50
C ASN A 103 -4.68 -10.17 -4.65
N LEU A 104 -3.88 -9.40 -5.39
CA LEU A 104 -4.32 -8.71 -6.59
C LEU A 104 -4.48 -9.72 -7.74
N HIS A 105 -5.64 -9.68 -8.38
CA HIS A 105 -5.95 -10.41 -9.60
C HIS A 105 -6.06 -9.42 -10.75
N LEU A 106 -5.08 -9.47 -11.66
CA LEU A 106 -5.02 -8.61 -12.84
C LEU A 106 -5.65 -9.31 -14.04
N HIS A 107 -6.73 -8.73 -14.56
CA HIS A 107 -7.44 -9.16 -15.76
C HIS A 107 -7.10 -8.17 -16.88
N CYS A 108 -6.03 -8.47 -17.62
CA CYS A 108 -5.52 -7.58 -18.67
C CYS A 108 -4.93 -8.42 -19.81
N MET A 109 -5.38 -8.16 -21.04
CA MET A 109 -4.84 -8.78 -22.25
C MET A 109 -3.46 -8.20 -22.60
N THR A 110 -2.74 -8.88 -23.49
CA THR A 110 -1.56 -8.29 -24.12
C THR A 110 -1.96 -7.26 -25.19
N GLU A 111 -1.03 -6.40 -25.57
CA GLU A 111 -1.27 -5.38 -26.61
C GLU A 111 -1.71 -6.01 -27.93
N THR A 112 -1.11 -7.16 -28.30
CA THR A 112 -1.43 -7.89 -29.53
C THR A 112 -2.79 -8.56 -29.51
N GLU A 113 -3.23 -9.06 -28.34
CA GLU A 113 -4.54 -9.70 -28.21
C GLU A 113 -5.68 -8.66 -28.19
N TYR A 114 -5.38 -7.45 -27.73
CA TYR A 114 -6.34 -6.36 -27.63
C TYR A 114 -6.64 -5.68 -28.99
N GLU A 115 -5.89 -6.01 -30.05
CA GLU A 115 -6.19 -5.51 -31.41
C GLU A 115 -7.54 -6.05 -31.95
N ASP A 116 -8.02 -7.18 -31.41
CA ASP A 116 -9.34 -7.74 -31.71
C ASP A 116 -10.39 -7.17 -30.74
N GLU A 117 -11.17 -6.20 -31.22
CA GLU A 117 -12.19 -5.51 -30.42
C GLU A 117 -13.30 -6.46 -29.91
N GLU A 118 -13.70 -7.47 -30.70
CA GLU A 118 -14.73 -8.43 -30.30
C GLU A 118 -14.23 -9.32 -29.16
N ALA A 119 -13.00 -9.84 -29.31
CA ALA A 119 -12.37 -10.65 -28.28
C ALA A 119 -12.08 -9.84 -27.00
N ALA A 120 -11.72 -8.56 -27.12
CA ALA A 120 -11.48 -7.66 -26.00
C ALA A 120 -12.74 -7.41 -25.16
N GLU A 121 -13.88 -7.15 -25.81
CA GLU A 121 -15.17 -6.98 -25.12
C GLU A 121 -15.66 -8.30 -24.48
N GLU A 122 -15.51 -9.44 -25.15
CA GLU A 122 -15.82 -10.75 -24.56
C GLU A 122 -14.95 -11.03 -23.32
N PHE A 123 -13.65 -10.73 -23.40
CA PHE A 123 -12.72 -10.89 -22.28
C PHE A 123 -13.08 -9.99 -21.09
N LYS A 124 -13.53 -8.75 -21.33
CA LYS A 124 -14.00 -7.83 -20.28
C LYS A 124 -15.21 -8.40 -19.53
N ILE A 125 -16.20 -8.89 -20.26
CA ILE A 125 -17.42 -9.47 -19.68
C ILE A 125 -17.08 -10.76 -18.91
N SER A 126 -16.29 -11.66 -19.51
CA SER A 126 -15.79 -12.88 -18.88
C SER A 126 -15.04 -12.59 -17.57
N SER A 127 -14.16 -11.59 -17.60
CA SER A 127 -13.42 -11.13 -16.44
C SER A 127 -14.39 -10.65 -15.35
N PHE A 128 -15.36 -9.79 -15.68
CA PHE A 128 -16.36 -9.31 -14.72
C PHE A 128 -17.16 -10.45 -14.09
N VAL A 129 -17.60 -11.45 -14.88
CA VAL A 129 -18.29 -12.65 -14.36
C VAL A 129 -17.42 -13.41 -13.36
N SER A 130 -16.14 -13.63 -13.70
CA SER A 130 -15.17 -14.29 -12.82
C SER A 130 -14.95 -13.51 -11.51
N MET A 131 -14.92 -12.18 -11.56
CA MET A 131 -14.74 -11.34 -10.37
C MET A 131 -15.89 -11.52 -9.37
N VAL A 132 -17.14 -11.56 -9.85
CA VAL A 132 -18.35 -11.56 -9.00
C VAL A 132 -18.85 -12.94 -8.61
N GLN A 133 -18.34 -14.04 -9.20
CA GLN A 133 -18.86 -15.40 -9.05
C GLN A 133 -19.04 -15.88 -7.59
N ASP A 134 -18.15 -15.48 -6.68
CA ASP A 134 -18.19 -15.87 -5.26
C ASP A 134 -18.87 -14.85 -4.33
N CYS A 135 -19.47 -13.79 -4.88
CA CYS A 135 -20.08 -12.70 -4.11
C CYS A 135 -21.60 -12.86 -4.05
N ARG A 136 -22.18 -12.76 -2.85
CA ARG A 136 -23.64 -12.72 -2.65
C ARG A 136 -24.15 -11.30 -2.45
N ARG A 137 -23.32 -10.39 -1.95
CA ARG A 137 -23.62 -8.98 -1.69
C ARG A 137 -22.51 -8.08 -2.24
N ILE A 138 -22.84 -7.19 -3.17
CA ILE A 138 -21.88 -6.22 -3.74
C ILE A 138 -22.34 -4.80 -3.39
N GLY A 139 -21.44 -4.01 -2.81
CA GLY A 139 -21.63 -2.58 -2.61
C GLY A 139 -21.16 -1.80 -3.84
N VAL A 140 -21.84 -0.73 -4.18
CA VAL A 140 -21.45 0.26 -5.20
C VAL A 140 -21.33 1.61 -4.49
N PRO A 141 -20.24 2.36 -4.71
CA PRO A 141 -20.06 3.70 -4.17
C PRO A 141 -21.16 4.65 -4.63
N TYR A 142 -21.52 5.62 -3.78
CA TYR A 142 -22.49 6.66 -4.13
C TYR A 142 -22.04 8.01 -3.58
N SER A 143 -21.97 9.03 -4.44
CA SER A 143 -21.62 10.40 -4.04
C SER A 143 -22.81 11.11 -3.40
N SER A 144 -22.54 11.88 -2.34
CA SER A 144 -23.51 12.75 -1.67
C SER A 144 -23.38 14.23 -2.07
N GLN A 145 -22.42 14.58 -2.94
CA GLN A 145 -22.00 15.96 -3.17
C GLN A 145 -22.76 16.68 -4.30
N GLY A 146 -23.38 15.94 -5.25
CA GLY A 146 -24.01 16.55 -6.44
C GLY A 146 -25.51 16.85 -6.31
N HIS A 147 -26.31 15.96 -5.72
CA HIS A 147 -27.77 16.15 -5.60
C HIS A 147 -28.34 15.33 -4.43
N ILE A 148 -29.30 15.89 -3.69
CA ILE A 148 -30.16 15.17 -2.72
C ILE A 148 -31.18 14.30 -3.49
N GLN A 149 -30.74 13.52 -4.47
CA GLN A 149 -31.57 12.48 -5.07
C GLN A 149 -31.48 11.24 -4.18
N LYS A 150 -32.64 10.63 -3.89
CA LYS A 150 -32.66 9.30 -3.29
C LYS A 150 -31.99 8.35 -4.27
N PHE A 151 -31.03 7.57 -3.78
CA PHE A 151 -30.41 6.49 -4.53
C PHE A 151 -31.47 5.62 -5.24
N ASP A 152 -31.36 5.48 -6.57
CA ASP A 152 -32.26 4.66 -7.39
C ASP A 152 -31.55 3.37 -7.83
N MET A 153 -31.96 2.24 -7.25
CA MET A 153 -31.43 0.92 -7.57
C MET A 153 -31.61 0.54 -9.04
N PHE A 154 -32.66 1.04 -9.70
CA PHE A 154 -32.90 0.79 -11.12
C PHE A 154 -31.91 1.51 -12.04
N MET A 155 -31.15 2.49 -11.55
CA MET A 155 -30.09 3.11 -12.33
C MET A 155 -28.87 2.19 -12.51
N VAL A 156 -28.60 1.33 -11.53
CA VAL A 156 -27.50 0.37 -11.59
C VAL A 156 -27.78 -0.75 -12.59
N GLU A 157 -29.03 -1.24 -12.70
CA GLU A 157 -29.40 -2.21 -13.77
C GLU A 157 -29.26 -1.66 -15.19
N LYS A 158 -29.16 -0.34 -15.35
CA LYS A 158 -29.00 0.31 -16.65
C LYS A 158 -27.54 0.42 -17.07
N TRP A 159 -26.59 0.02 -16.22
CA TRP A 159 -25.17 0.03 -16.52
C TRP A 159 -24.86 -0.99 -17.64
N PRO A 160 -24.17 -0.59 -18.72
CA PRO A 160 -23.82 -1.49 -19.82
C PRO A 160 -23.17 -2.81 -19.37
N ILE A 161 -22.20 -2.76 -18.45
CA ILE A 161 -21.51 -3.95 -17.95
C ILE A 161 -22.45 -4.91 -17.17
N ILE A 162 -23.43 -4.35 -16.46
CA ILE A 162 -24.43 -5.13 -15.72
C ILE A 162 -25.46 -5.75 -16.67
N GLN A 163 -25.82 -5.03 -17.73
CA GLN A 163 -26.68 -5.56 -18.78
C GLN A 163 -26.00 -6.70 -19.54
N ALA A 164 -24.69 -6.55 -19.85
CA ALA A 164 -23.89 -7.60 -20.48
C ALA A 164 -23.79 -8.86 -19.61
N PHE A 165 -23.66 -8.71 -18.29
CA PHE A 165 -23.69 -9.82 -17.34
C PHE A 165 -25.00 -10.62 -17.37
N ALA A 166 -26.13 -9.98 -17.70
CA ALA A 166 -27.44 -10.62 -17.74
C ALA A 166 -27.73 -11.36 -19.07
N LEU A 167 -26.89 -11.23 -20.09
CA LEU A 167 -27.06 -11.88 -21.39
C LEU A 167 -26.84 -13.40 -21.30
N GLU A 168 -27.76 -14.19 -21.87
CA GLU A 168 -27.64 -15.64 -21.98
C GLU A 168 -26.52 -16.02 -22.98
N GLY A 169 -25.55 -16.83 -22.54
CA GLY A 169 -24.44 -17.33 -23.37
C GLY A 169 -23.05 -16.90 -22.87
N ILE A 170 -22.86 -15.60 -22.63
CA ILE A 170 -21.58 -15.00 -22.18
C ILE A 170 -21.66 -14.57 -20.70
N GLY A 171 -22.85 -14.15 -20.23
CA GLY A 171 -23.10 -13.73 -18.86
C GLY A 171 -23.55 -14.86 -17.92
N ALA A 172 -23.60 -14.59 -16.62
CA ALA A 172 -24.03 -15.58 -15.61
C ALA A 172 -25.56 -15.73 -15.49
N GLY A 173 -26.33 -14.83 -16.11
CA GLY A 173 -27.80 -14.84 -16.14
C GLY A 173 -28.49 -14.26 -14.89
N GLY A 174 -29.57 -13.48 -15.11
CA GLY A 174 -30.45 -12.93 -14.07
C GLY A 174 -30.22 -11.45 -13.72
N PHE A 175 -31.16 -10.84 -12.97
CA PHE A 175 -31.10 -9.43 -12.53
C PHE A 175 -30.09 -9.22 -11.41
N PHE A 176 -29.19 -8.23 -11.57
CA PHE A 176 -28.09 -7.94 -10.66
C PHE A 176 -28.58 -7.35 -9.32
N THR A 177 -29.55 -6.45 -9.37
CA THR A 177 -30.09 -5.70 -8.23
C THR A 177 -31.04 -6.48 -7.34
N MET A 178 -31.45 -7.69 -7.73
CA MET A 178 -32.19 -8.60 -6.84
C MET A 178 -31.29 -9.21 -5.74
N LYS A 179 -29.96 -9.00 -5.78
CA LYS A 179 -28.99 -9.62 -4.85
C LYS A 179 -28.16 -8.64 -4.00
N TYR A 180 -28.11 -7.33 -4.28
CA TYR A 180 -27.02 -6.47 -3.80
C TYR A 180 -27.47 -5.14 -3.14
N LYS A 181 -26.75 -4.64 -2.12
CA LYS A 181 -27.06 -3.43 -1.29
C LYS A 181 -25.85 -2.49 -1.18
N LEU A 182 -26.10 -1.19 -1.02
CA LEU A 182 -25.12 -0.10 -1.27
C LEU A 182 -24.74 0.73 -0.03
N TRP A 183 -23.61 1.45 -0.11
CA TRP A 183 -22.99 2.18 1.02
C TRP A 183 -22.29 3.49 0.60
N GLY A 184 -22.35 4.52 1.46
CA GLY A 184 -21.86 5.90 1.21
C GLY A 184 -20.55 6.30 1.93
N THR A 185 -20.13 7.54 1.67
CA THR A 185 -18.77 8.10 1.51
C THR A 185 -17.79 8.14 2.68
N TYR A 186 -16.50 8.20 2.29
CA TYR A 186 -15.29 8.26 3.11
C TYR A 186 -14.89 9.70 3.44
N THR A 187 -14.89 10.05 4.72
CA THR A 187 -14.14 11.20 5.23
C THR A 187 -13.04 10.63 6.09
N ARG A 188 -11.86 10.36 5.51
CA ARG A 188 -10.63 10.01 6.25
C ARG A 188 -9.47 10.83 5.69
N LEU A 189 -8.80 11.59 6.56
CA LEU A 189 -7.55 12.27 6.21
C LEU A 189 -6.45 11.21 6.05
N ASP A 190 -5.83 11.18 4.88
CA ASP A 190 -4.71 10.29 4.60
C ASP A 190 -3.42 11.09 4.35
N PRO A 191 -2.23 10.45 4.31
CA PRO A 191 -0.94 11.12 4.04
C PRO A 191 -0.92 12.01 2.80
N VAL A 192 -1.70 11.70 1.77
CA VAL A 192 -1.75 12.55 0.57
C VAL A 192 -2.75 13.70 0.70
N SER A 193 -3.91 13.53 1.35
CA SER A 193 -4.72 14.69 1.77
C SER A 193 -3.92 15.63 2.67
N LEU A 194 -3.05 15.08 3.52
CA LEU A 194 -2.16 15.85 4.38
C LEU A 194 -1.06 16.56 3.57
N GLU A 195 -0.43 15.87 2.60
CA GLU A 195 0.53 16.51 1.69
C GLU A 195 -0.11 17.69 0.95
N HIS A 196 -1.30 17.51 0.38
CA HIS A 196 -2.06 18.58 -0.28
C HIS A 196 -2.43 19.73 0.67
N LEU A 197 -2.84 19.42 1.91
CA LEU A 197 -3.05 20.42 2.97
C LEU A 197 -1.78 21.25 3.20
N PHE A 198 -0.59 20.63 3.16
CA PHE A 198 0.68 21.32 3.39
C PHE A 198 1.22 22.08 2.18
N THR A 199 1.11 21.52 0.97
CA THR A 199 1.67 22.09 -0.26
C THR A 199 0.80 23.18 -0.84
N GLU A 200 -0.52 23.07 -0.72
CA GLU A 200 -1.47 23.99 -1.35
C GLU A 200 -2.25 24.80 -0.31
N GLU A 201 -3.04 24.15 0.54
CA GLU A 201 -3.99 24.87 1.41
C GLU A 201 -3.28 25.76 2.43
N LEU A 202 -2.24 25.25 3.11
CA LEU A 202 -1.52 25.99 4.14
C LEU A 202 -0.69 27.14 3.55
N VAL A 203 -0.11 26.94 2.37
CA VAL A 203 0.61 28.01 1.64
C VAL A 203 -0.35 29.12 1.23
N GLY A 204 -1.52 28.74 0.70
CA GLY A 204 -2.60 29.67 0.37
C GLY A 204 -3.10 30.44 1.60
N PHE A 205 -3.27 29.76 2.72
CA PHE A 205 -3.69 30.33 4.00
C PHE A 205 -2.67 31.33 4.57
N GLU A 206 -1.39 30.96 4.61
CA GLU A 206 -0.30 31.83 5.09
C GLU A 206 -0.12 33.07 4.21
N LYS A 207 -0.32 32.93 2.89
CA LYS A 207 -0.28 34.04 1.95
C LYS A 207 -1.30 35.13 2.30
N GLN A 208 -2.49 34.76 2.78
CA GLN A 208 -3.49 35.77 3.16
C GLN A 208 -3.08 36.57 4.39
N TRP A 209 -2.48 35.92 5.39
CA TRP A 209 -1.91 36.61 6.54
C TRP A 209 -0.76 37.55 6.13
N ASN A 210 0.12 37.11 5.23
CA ASN A 210 1.20 37.94 4.72
C ASN A 210 0.68 39.16 3.92
N ASN A 211 -0.39 38.98 3.14
CA ASN A 211 -1.05 40.07 2.43
C ASN A 211 -1.67 41.08 3.41
N PHE A 212 -2.37 40.61 4.45
CA PHE A 212 -2.91 41.45 5.51
C PHE A 212 -1.81 42.29 6.18
N PHE A 213 -0.70 41.67 6.62
CA PHE A 213 0.40 42.42 7.23
C PHE A 213 1.05 43.41 6.25
N SER A 214 1.19 43.03 4.97
CA SER A 214 1.73 43.91 3.95
C SER A 214 0.84 45.13 3.69
N ALA A 215 -0.49 44.99 3.80
CA ALA A 215 -1.43 46.08 3.71
C ALA A 215 -1.34 46.99 4.95
N MET A 216 -1.36 46.42 6.16
CA MET A 216 -1.21 47.17 7.41
C MET A 216 0.14 47.92 7.48
N ASP A 217 1.20 47.35 6.92
CA ASP A 217 2.50 48.02 6.83
C ASP A 217 2.47 49.23 5.88
N ARG A 218 1.61 49.27 4.86
CA ARG A 218 1.47 50.42 3.95
C ARG A 218 0.73 51.58 4.59
N GLU A 219 -0.13 51.30 5.56
CA GLU A 219 -0.88 52.33 6.28
C GLU A 219 0.04 53.29 7.06
N SER A 220 -0.34 54.56 7.02
CA SER A 220 0.33 55.63 7.77
C SER A 220 -0.31 55.79 9.14
N HIS A 221 0.43 56.35 10.11
CA HIS A 221 -0.14 56.66 11.44
C HIS A 221 -1.37 57.58 11.39
N LEU A 222 -1.54 58.34 10.31
CA LEU A 222 -2.67 59.24 10.08
C LEU A 222 -3.88 58.53 9.44
N SER A 223 -3.67 57.43 8.71
CA SER A 223 -4.74 56.67 8.03
C SER A 223 -5.30 55.53 8.88
N ILE A 224 -4.53 55.02 9.86
CA ILE A 224 -5.00 53.97 10.79
C ILE A 224 -6.32 54.32 11.49
N PRO A 225 -6.58 55.54 11.99
CA PRO A 225 -7.86 55.89 12.62
C PRO A 225 -9.08 55.80 11.68
N GLU A 226 -8.88 55.94 10.36
CA GLU A 226 -9.94 55.91 9.36
C GLU A 226 -10.22 54.50 8.81
N LEU A 227 -9.33 53.54 9.11
CA LEU A 227 -9.46 52.15 8.71
C LEU A 227 -10.77 51.54 9.24
N SER A 228 -11.59 50.97 8.36
CA SER A 228 -12.82 50.25 8.72
C SER A 228 -12.57 48.75 8.93
N GLU A 229 -13.47 48.09 9.66
CA GLU A 229 -13.45 46.62 9.83
C GLU A 229 -13.55 45.90 8.48
N ALA A 230 -14.36 46.43 7.56
CA ALA A 230 -14.51 45.89 6.22
C ALA A 230 -13.22 45.91 5.40
N GLN A 231 -12.48 47.02 5.46
CA GLN A 231 -11.20 47.20 4.79
C GLN A 231 -10.11 46.30 5.39
N ALA A 232 -10.02 46.24 6.72
CA ALA A 232 -9.03 45.41 7.40
C ALA A 232 -9.24 43.91 7.16
N GLY A 233 -10.50 43.46 7.08
CA GLY A 233 -10.87 42.06 6.87
C GLY A 233 -10.96 41.61 5.40
N GLU A 234 -10.69 42.49 4.43
CA GLU A 234 -10.93 42.24 3.00
C GLU A 234 -10.23 40.97 2.48
N TYR A 235 -8.94 40.80 2.77
CA TYR A 235 -8.16 39.65 2.30
C TYR A 235 -8.72 38.31 2.78
N PHE A 236 -9.18 38.23 4.03
CA PHE A 236 -9.74 37.00 4.59
C PHE A 236 -11.13 36.71 4.03
N ARG A 237 -11.94 37.76 3.80
CA ARG A 237 -13.27 37.63 3.20
C ARG A 237 -13.21 37.16 1.76
N ILE A 238 -12.38 37.78 0.93
CA ILE A 238 -12.21 37.43 -0.50
C ILE A 238 -11.71 35.97 -0.61
N TYR A 239 -10.71 35.61 0.18
CA TYR A 239 -10.19 34.25 0.21
C TYR A 239 -11.28 33.21 0.54
N PHE A 240 -12.07 33.47 1.57
CA PHE A 240 -13.15 32.58 1.98
C PHE A 240 -14.29 32.52 0.95
N SER A 241 -14.71 33.66 0.40
CA SER A 241 -15.80 33.71 -0.59
C SER A 241 -15.44 33.03 -1.91
N HIS A 242 -14.23 33.27 -2.43
CA HIS A 242 -13.77 32.60 -3.65
C HIS A 242 -13.71 31.09 -3.47
N GLY A 243 -13.23 30.63 -2.31
CA GLY A 243 -13.18 29.20 -2.00
C GLY A 243 -14.55 28.54 -1.96
N LEU A 244 -15.55 29.16 -1.32
CA LEU A 244 -16.92 28.66 -1.29
C LEU A 244 -17.54 28.57 -2.70
N ILE A 245 -17.30 29.57 -3.56
CA ILE A 245 -17.78 29.56 -4.95
C ILE A 245 -17.10 28.46 -5.76
N SER A 246 -15.78 28.29 -5.61
CA SER A 246 -15.02 27.26 -6.35
C SER A 246 -15.35 25.82 -5.94
N SER A 247 -15.94 25.63 -4.75
CA SER A 247 -16.19 24.31 -4.15
C SER A 247 -17.67 23.92 -4.13
N ASN A 248 -18.57 24.73 -4.70
CA ASN A 248 -20.02 24.51 -4.70
C ASN A 248 -20.64 24.24 -3.30
N ILE A 249 -19.98 24.67 -2.22
CA ILE A 249 -20.45 24.47 -0.85
C ILE A 249 -21.56 25.48 -0.55
N THR A 250 -22.75 24.98 -0.21
CA THR A 250 -23.93 25.80 0.15
C THR A 250 -24.13 25.96 1.66
N ASP A 251 -23.38 25.20 2.48
CA ASP A 251 -23.53 25.20 3.93
C ASP A 251 -22.73 26.35 4.56
N THR A 252 -23.45 27.29 5.20
CA THR A 252 -22.91 28.49 5.85
C THR A 252 -23.05 28.39 7.36
N SER A 253 -22.48 27.33 7.94
CA SER A 253 -22.47 27.20 9.41
C SER A 253 -21.85 28.45 10.05
N LYS A 254 -22.61 29.13 10.92
CA LYS A 254 -22.20 30.41 11.56
C LYS A 254 -20.92 30.31 12.39
N SER A 255 -20.49 29.09 12.74
CA SER A 255 -19.37 28.81 13.64
C SER A 255 -17.97 28.92 13.00
N ARG A 256 -17.86 28.84 11.67
CA ARG A 256 -16.58 28.90 10.93
C ARG A 256 -16.61 29.95 9.81
N GLN A 257 -16.75 31.21 10.19
CA GLN A 257 -16.59 32.34 9.27
C GLN A 257 -15.39 33.21 9.67
N PRO A 258 -14.71 33.85 8.69
CA PRO A 258 -13.70 34.86 9.01
C PRO A 258 -14.38 36.10 9.60
N PHE A 259 -13.75 36.74 10.59
CA PHE A 259 -14.23 37.99 11.16
C PHE A 259 -13.09 38.96 11.44
N THR A 260 -13.44 40.25 11.48
CA THR A 260 -12.54 41.34 11.85
C THR A 260 -13.33 42.36 12.65
N LEU A 261 -12.98 42.52 13.93
CA LEU A 261 -13.72 43.37 14.87
C LEU A 261 -12.75 44.26 15.65
N PHE A 262 -13.13 45.51 15.90
CA PHE A 262 -12.31 46.51 16.59
C PHE A 262 -12.88 46.85 17.97
N GLY A 263 -11.99 47.02 18.96
CA GLY A 263 -12.33 47.57 20.27
C GLY A 263 -13.56 46.91 20.91
N ASN A 264 -14.55 47.70 21.28
CA ASN A 264 -15.76 47.26 21.96
C ASN A 264 -16.72 46.43 21.08
N HIS A 265 -16.59 46.55 19.75
CA HIS A 265 -17.35 45.74 18.81
C HIS A 265 -16.87 44.27 18.78
N SER A 266 -15.84 43.94 19.56
CA SER A 266 -15.42 42.56 19.84
C SER A 266 -16.17 41.90 21.02
N SER A 267 -17.25 42.50 21.54
CA SER A 267 -18.04 41.91 22.63
C SER A 267 -18.65 40.56 22.23
N LYS A 268 -18.99 39.72 23.22
CA LYS A 268 -19.56 38.39 22.96
C LYS A 268 -20.82 38.44 22.09
N ALA A 269 -21.70 39.41 22.33
CA ALA A 269 -22.96 39.53 21.59
C ALA A 269 -22.72 39.88 20.11
N GLU A 270 -21.76 40.77 19.83
CA GLU A 270 -21.41 41.17 18.46
C GLU A 270 -20.65 40.05 17.72
N MET A 271 -19.81 39.30 18.43
CA MET A 271 -19.10 38.17 17.83
C MET A 271 -20.05 37.01 17.46
N GLU A 272 -21.12 36.80 18.22
CA GLU A 272 -22.16 35.80 17.93
C GLU A 272 -23.14 36.26 16.83
N SER A 273 -23.35 37.58 16.67
CA SER A 273 -24.24 38.17 15.66
C SER A 273 -23.54 38.47 14.32
N TYR A 274 -22.20 38.49 14.30
CA TYR A 274 -21.40 38.87 13.14
C TYR A 274 -21.74 38.07 11.88
N CYS A 275 -21.72 38.74 10.73
CA CYS A 275 -21.95 38.13 9.42
C CYS A 275 -20.88 38.62 8.43
N PHE A 276 -20.03 37.71 7.95
CA PHE A 276 -18.93 38.07 7.05
C PHE A 276 -19.40 38.65 5.69
N THR A 277 -20.65 38.35 5.29
CA THR A 277 -21.28 38.85 4.06
C THR A 277 -21.59 40.35 4.12
N PHE A 278 -21.81 40.89 5.33
CA PHE A 278 -22.18 42.29 5.57
C PHE A 278 -21.18 42.96 6.53
N PRO A 279 -19.94 43.18 6.09
CA PRO A 279 -18.94 43.84 6.93
C PRO A 279 -19.32 45.31 7.19
N SER A 280 -18.95 45.84 8.36
CA SER A 280 -19.22 47.23 8.68
C SER A 280 -18.16 48.18 8.13
N GLU A 281 -18.58 49.15 7.31
CA GLU A 281 -17.76 50.29 6.91
C GLU A 281 -17.83 51.45 7.93
N GLY A 282 -18.86 51.46 8.79
CA GLY A 282 -19.07 52.50 9.79
C GLY A 282 -18.27 52.29 11.07
N HIS A 283 -17.88 51.05 11.36
CA HIS A 283 -17.00 50.70 12.47
C HIS A 283 -15.55 50.90 12.05
N GLN A 284 -15.00 52.02 12.47
CA GLN A 284 -13.63 52.44 12.18
C GLN A 284 -12.80 52.43 13.45
N VAL A 285 -11.48 52.41 13.31
CA VAL A 285 -10.58 52.44 14.49
C VAL A 285 -10.86 53.67 15.36
N ARG A 286 -11.26 54.82 14.80
CA ARG A 286 -11.53 56.05 15.58
C ARG A 286 -12.77 56.05 16.48
N ASN A 287 -13.75 55.17 16.24
CA ASN A 287 -15.07 55.25 16.88
C ASN A 287 -15.53 53.96 17.58
N THR A 288 -14.69 52.93 17.59
CA THR A 288 -15.00 51.59 18.13
C THR A 288 -14.39 51.33 19.52
N GLY A 289 -13.75 52.31 20.13
CA GLY A 289 -13.26 52.25 21.51
C GLY A 289 -14.34 52.60 22.55
N PRO A 290 -14.01 52.50 23.84
CA PRO A 290 -14.91 52.86 24.94
C PRO A 290 -15.42 54.30 24.76
N GLN A 291 -16.73 54.50 24.92
CA GLN A 291 -17.40 55.80 24.76
C GLN A 291 -17.20 56.44 23.36
N GLY A 292 -16.98 55.63 22.31
CA GLY A 292 -16.80 56.13 20.94
C GLY A 292 -15.41 56.71 20.67
N THR A 293 -14.43 56.38 21.51
CA THR A 293 -13.02 56.77 21.33
C THR A 293 -12.29 55.83 20.35
N ASN A 294 -10.99 56.05 20.14
CA ASN A 294 -10.20 55.15 19.31
C ASN A 294 -10.08 53.74 19.94
N ALA A 295 -10.31 52.70 19.13
CA ALA A 295 -10.04 51.32 19.49
C ALA A 295 -8.57 51.09 19.81
N LYS A 296 -8.33 50.24 20.80
CA LYS A 296 -6.99 49.89 21.31
C LYS A 296 -6.49 48.55 20.79
N HIS A 297 -7.38 47.74 20.22
CA HIS A 297 -7.06 46.43 19.65
C HIS A 297 -8.05 46.05 18.55
N MET A 298 -7.65 45.07 17.76
CA MET A 298 -8.46 44.36 16.80
C MET A 298 -8.35 42.85 17.03
N ILE A 299 -9.45 42.15 16.79
CA ILE A 299 -9.49 40.69 16.73
C ILE A 299 -9.73 40.25 15.29
N LEU A 300 -8.96 39.28 14.84
CA LEU A 300 -8.97 38.77 13.47
C LEU A 300 -9.12 37.26 13.51
N GLN A 301 -9.99 36.71 12.67
CA GLN A 301 -10.09 35.29 12.40
C GLN A 301 -10.02 35.04 10.89
N CYS A 302 -9.09 34.19 10.49
CA CYS A 302 -8.99 33.65 9.14
C CYS A 302 -9.35 32.17 9.16
N VAL A 303 -10.12 31.73 8.16
CA VAL A 303 -10.64 30.35 8.05
C VAL A 303 -10.42 29.88 6.62
N SER A 304 -9.92 28.65 6.45
CA SER A 304 -9.85 27.99 5.15
C SER A 304 -11.26 27.63 4.66
N PRO A 305 -11.59 27.90 3.39
CA PRO A 305 -12.93 27.70 2.85
C PRO A 305 -13.36 26.23 2.79
N THR A 306 -12.46 25.35 2.31
CA THR A 306 -12.70 23.91 2.14
C THR A 306 -12.00 23.08 3.20
N GLY A 307 -10.96 23.64 3.82
CA GLY A 307 -10.07 22.94 4.72
C GLY A 307 -10.36 23.15 6.20
N PRO A 308 -9.71 22.35 7.07
CA PRO A 308 -9.89 22.43 8.52
C PRO A 308 -9.12 23.61 9.16
N LEU A 309 -8.21 24.27 8.43
CA LEU A 309 -7.39 25.38 8.93
C LEU A 309 -8.24 26.57 9.41
N ALA A 310 -8.01 27.02 10.64
CA ALA A 310 -8.51 28.29 11.13
C ALA A 310 -7.57 28.86 12.21
N CYS A 311 -7.46 30.17 12.25
CA CYS A 311 -6.56 30.86 13.16
C CYS A 311 -7.14 32.21 13.55
N ALA A 312 -7.10 32.53 14.85
CA ALA A 312 -7.53 33.79 15.40
C ALA A 312 -6.39 34.45 16.20
N ARG A 313 -6.27 35.77 16.05
CA ARG A 313 -5.22 36.60 16.64
C ARG A 313 -5.82 37.90 17.16
N THR A 314 -5.24 38.44 18.24
CA THR A 314 -5.52 39.79 18.72
C THR A 314 -4.28 40.67 18.51
N TYR A 315 -4.45 41.80 17.83
CA TYR A 315 -3.40 42.81 17.65
C TYR A 315 -3.81 44.13 18.27
N PHE A 316 -2.83 44.93 18.69
CA PHE A 316 -3.06 46.16 19.44
C PHE A 316 -2.77 47.40 18.59
N PHE A 317 -3.67 48.38 18.64
CA PHE A 317 -3.50 49.71 18.07
C PHE A 317 -2.87 50.63 19.12
N GLY A 318 -1.65 51.13 18.87
CA GLY A 318 -1.03 52.13 19.72
C GLY A 318 0.50 52.03 19.82
N THR A 319 1.13 53.16 20.19
CA THR A 319 2.51 53.16 20.67
C THR A 319 2.50 53.01 22.18
N ALA A 320 3.44 52.24 22.73
CA ALA A 320 3.53 51.96 24.16
C ALA A 320 3.84 53.18 25.06
N HIS A 321 3.72 54.40 24.54
CA HIS A 321 3.94 55.65 25.27
C HIS A 321 2.75 56.06 26.16
N ILE A 322 1.64 55.32 26.17
CA ILE A 322 0.53 55.56 27.12
C ILE A 322 0.57 54.46 28.21
N PRO A 323 0.95 54.79 29.45
CA PRO A 323 1.57 53.80 30.34
C PRO A 323 0.65 52.78 31.02
N TYR A 324 -0.67 52.78 30.85
CA TYR A 324 -1.53 51.97 31.73
C TYR A 324 -2.63 51.12 31.10
N LEU A 325 -3.41 51.56 30.10
CA LEU A 325 -4.55 50.76 29.60
C LEU A 325 -4.19 49.66 28.58
N GLY A 326 -3.20 49.89 27.71
CA GLY A 326 -2.73 48.88 26.74
C GLY A 326 -1.97 47.71 27.41
N LYS A 327 -1.50 47.92 28.65
CA LYS A 327 -0.72 46.94 29.41
C LYS A 327 -1.59 45.78 29.94
N LEU A 328 -2.84 46.04 30.32
CA LEU A 328 -3.75 45.00 30.82
C LEU A 328 -4.17 44.03 29.71
N LEU A 329 -4.67 44.55 28.57
CA LEU A 329 -5.11 43.69 27.46
C LEU A 329 -3.96 42.87 26.86
N SER A 330 -2.76 43.45 26.75
CA SER A 330 -1.58 42.72 26.27
C SER A 330 -1.08 41.65 27.24
N GLN A 331 -1.18 41.89 28.55
CA GLN A 331 -0.89 40.88 29.58
C GLN A 331 -1.91 39.74 29.56
N ILE A 332 -3.20 40.05 29.43
CA ILE A 332 -4.26 39.04 29.28
C ILE A 332 -4.00 38.21 28.01
N TYR A 333 -3.74 38.85 26.88
CA TYR A 333 -3.42 38.14 25.63
C TYR A 333 -2.18 37.26 25.76
N ALA A 334 -1.11 37.72 26.41
CA ALA A 334 0.07 36.91 26.65
C ALA A 334 -0.23 35.68 27.52
N ALA A 335 -1.05 35.82 28.56
CA ALA A 335 -1.50 34.70 29.39
C ALA A 335 -2.36 33.70 28.59
N VAL A 336 -3.26 34.19 27.74
CA VAL A 336 -4.09 33.38 26.84
C VAL A 336 -3.22 32.58 25.86
N VAL A 337 -2.20 33.19 25.26
CA VAL A 337 -1.24 32.50 24.36
C VAL A 337 -0.54 31.36 25.09
N GLN A 338 0.01 31.62 26.28
CA GLN A 338 0.71 30.60 27.07
C GLN A 338 -0.23 29.46 27.50
N ALA A 339 -1.47 29.78 27.89
CA ALA A 339 -2.47 28.80 28.28
C ALA A 339 -2.83 27.86 27.12
N VAL A 340 -3.04 28.39 25.91
CA VAL A 340 -3.35 27.59 24.71
C VAL A 340 -2.17 26.71 24.32
N LEU A 341 -0.94 27.22 24.32
CA LEU A 341 0.25 26.41 23.99
C LEU A 341 0.50 25.29 25.02
N ALA A 342 0.31 25.58 26.31
CA ALA A 342 0.37 24.58 27.37
C ALA A 342 -0.76 23.54 27.23
N ALA A 343 -1.95 23.96 26.83
CA ALA A 343 -3.08 23.06 26.55
C ALA A 343 -2.77 22.10 25.39
N ILE A 344 -2.20 22.59 24.28
CA ILE A 344 -1.77 21.76 23.13
C ILE A 344 -0.74 20.71 23.58
N LYS A 345 0.29 21.15 24.32
CA LYS A 345 1.32 20.24 24.83
C LYS A 345 0.74 19.19 25.78
N CYS A 346 -0.18 19.59 26.68
CA CYS A 346 -0.83 18.66 27.59
C CYS A 346 -1.81 17.70 26.89
N PHE A 347 -2.47 18.15 25.83
CA PHE A 347 -3.37 17.33 25.01
C PHE A 347 -2.60 16.19 24.35
N SER A 348 -1.43 16.48 23.76
CA SER A 348 -0.57 15.48 23.12
C SER A 348 -0.15 14.33 24.05
N TYR A 349 0.02 14.56 25.35
CA TYR A 349 0.47 13.51 26.29
C TYR A 349 -0.66 12.72 26.94
N LYS A 350 -1.91 13.20 26.90
CA LYS A 350 -3.01 12.64 27.72
C LYS A 350 -4.32 12.41 26.97
N SER A 351 -4.43 12.85 25.71
CA SER A 351 -5.55 12.62 24.77
C SER A 351 -6.95 12.74 25.40
N SER A 352 -7.14 13.68 26.33
CA SER A 352 -8.38 13.85 27.11
C SER A 352 -8.72 15.34 27.27
N THR A 353 -9.82 15.76 26.67
CA THR A 353 -10.36 17.14 26.74
C THR A 353 -10.70 17.56 28.17
N SER A 354 -11.17 16.63 29.01
CA SER A 354 -11.63 16.89 30.38
C SER A 354 -10.47 17.20 31.34
N LYS A 355 -9.29 16.59 31.14
CA LYS A 355 -8.10 16.81 31.98
C LYS A 355 -7.32 18.06 31.58
N VAL A 356 -7.37 18.46 30.31
CA VAL A 356 -6.71 19.68 29.81
C VAL A 356 -7.35 20.94 30.40
N LEU A 357 -8.69 20.99 30.47
CA LEU A 357 -9.45 22.02 31.18
C LEU A 357 -9.04 22.13 32.65
N ALA A 358 -8.86 21.01 33.35
CA ALA A 358 -8.48 20.98 34.77
C ALA A 358 -7.05 21.54 35.02
N VAL A 359 -6.09 21.23 34.14
CA VAL A 359 -4.70 21.73 34.27
C VAL A 359 -4.59 23.22 33.91
N THR A 360 -5.29 23.67 32.87
CA THR A 360 -5.31 25.11 32.50
C THR A 360 -6.03 25.98 33.51
N LEU A 361 -7.13 25.50 34.11
CA LEU A 361 -7.85 26.20 35.18
C LEU A 361 -7.04 26.29 36.47
N MET A 362 -6.23 25.27 36.82
CA MET A 362 -5.45 25.28 38.06
C MET A 362 -4.21 26.19 38.05
N GLN A 363 -3.69 26.57 36.87
CA GLN A 363 -2.42 27.28 36.79
C GLN A 363 -2.54 28.79 36.48
N TYR A 364 -3.64 29.26 35.88
CA TYR A 364 -3.75 30.65 35.38
C TYR A 364 -5.04 31.42 35.72
N ILE A 365 -5.98 30.87 36.51
CA ILE A 365 -7.24 31.51 36.98
C ILE A 365 -7.90 32.39 35.88
N LEU A 366 -8.31 31.79 34.75
CA LEU A 366 -9.01 32.48 33.67
C LEU A 366 -10.19 31.64 33.14
N PRO A 367 -11.31 32.25 32.70
CA PRO A 367 -12.47 31.50 32.24
C PRO A 367 -12.26 30.93 30.82
N SER A 368 -12.63 29.65 30.66
CA SER A 368 -13.04 28.98 29.42
C SER A 368 -12.04 28.91 28.25
N CYS A 369 -11.07 27.98 28.33
CA CYS A 369 -10.40 27.45 27.14
C CYS A 369 -11.36 26.47 26.42
N MET A 370 -11.65 26.67 25.14
CA MET A 370 -12.49 25.74 24.35
C MET A 370 -11.64 25.01 23.31
N LEU A 371 -11.48 23.70 23.48
CA LEU A 371 -10.95 22.82 22.45
C LEU A 371 -12.10 22.45 21.52
N TRP A 372 -11.99 22.83 20.25
CA TRP A 372 -12.92 22.39 19.21
C TRP A 372 -12.24 21.23 18.47
N SER A 373 -12.71 20.01 18.71
CA SER A 373 -12.52 18.90 17.78
C SER A 373 -13.64 19.02 16.74
N ASN A 374 -13.35 19.56 15.56
CA ASN A 374 -14.27 19.35 14.45
C ASN A 374 -14.29 17.85 14.19
N GLY A 375 -15.45 17.24 14.39
CA GLY A 375 -15.64 15.81 14.42
C GLY A 375 -15.21 15.16 13.12
N VAL A 376 -13.96 14.73 13.08
CA VAL A 376 -13.68 13.37 12.64
C VAL A 376 -12.71 12.75 13.62
N ASP A 377 -13.28 12.01 14.57
CA ASP A 377 -12.56 11.26 15.58
C ASP A 377 -11.97 10.03 14.88
N TYR A 378 -10.71 10.13 14.44
CA TYR A 378 -9.95 8.97 13.97
C TYR A 378 -9.05 8.54 15.10
N ARG A 379 -9.17 7.28 15.55
CA ARG A 379 -8.47 6.72 16.72
C ARG A 379 -6.94 6.97 16.81
N LEU A 380 -6.27 7.46 15.76
CA LEU A 380 -4.82 7.72 15.71
C LEU A 380 -4.38 9.11 15.15
N MET A 381 -5.29 9.95 14.62
CA MET A 381 -4.96 11.34 14.22
C MET A 381 -6.17 12.25 14.37
N CYS A 382 -5.98 13.40 15.00
CA CYS A 382 -7.03 14.41 15.12
C CYS A 382 -6.52 15.76 14.60
N PHE A 383 -7.28 16.38 13.69
CA PHE A 383 -7.16 17.81 13.47
C PHE A 383 -7.84 18.52 14.62
N VAL A 384 -7.11 19.38 15.33
CA VAL A 384 -7.64 20.07 16.50
C VAL A 384 -7.38 21.55 16.37
N GLN A 385 -8.42 22.34 16.66
CA GLN A 385 -8.30 23.77 16.86
C GLN A 385 -8.38 24.07 18.36
N ALA A 386 -7.27 24.54 18.93
CA ALA A 386 -7.27 25.07 20.28
C ALA A 386 -7.57 26.55 20.23
N SER A 387 -8.61 27.01 20.93
CA SER A 387 -9.01 28.41 21.00
C SER A 387 -9.31 28.83 22.42
N MET A 388 -8.93 30.06 22.78
CA MET A 388 -9.31 30.67 24.03
C MET A 388 -9.72 32.12 23.78
N THR A 389 -10.90 32.48 24.29
CA THR A 389 -11.48 33.82 24.16
C THR A 389 -11.85 34.33 25.55
N VAL A 390 -11.33 35.50 25.92
CA VAL A 390 -11.72 36.22 27.12
C VAL A 390 -12.67 37.33 26.71
N TYR A 391 -13.95 37.18 27.07
CA TYR A 391 -15.01 38.09 26.66
C TYR A 391 -15.16 39.28 27.59
N ASN A 392 -15.57 40.41 27.00
CA ASN A 392 -16.10 41.58 27.68
C ASN A 392 -15.23 42.07 28.85
N ILE A 393 -13.97 42.39 28.57
CA ILE A 393 -12.98 42.80 29.56
C ILE A 393 -13.34 44.19 30.09
N PRO A 394 -13.64 44.37 31.39
CA PRO A 394 -14.13 45.65 31.91
C PRO A 394 -13.06 46.75 31.84
N ASP A 395 -13.50 47.98 31.52
CA ASP A 395 -12.65 49.17 31.67
C ASP A 395 -12.57 49.58 33.15
N LEU A 396 -11.47 49.18 33.80
CA LEU A 396 -11.26 49.43 35.23
C LEU A 396 -11.04 50.91 35.58
N TYR A 397 -10.81 51.80 34.60
CA TYR A 397 -10.40 53.19 34.87
C TYR A 397 -11.21 54.25 34.10
N GLY A 398 -11.96 53.89 33.07
CA GLY A 398 -12.71 54.81 32.19
C GLY A 398 -14.19 55.05 32.52
N GLY A 399 -14.74 54.49 33.61
CA GLY A 399 -16.19 54.43 33.87
C GLY A 399 -16.85 53.21 33.22
N SER A 400 -18.14 52.96 33.50
CA SER A 400 -18.91 51.73 33.27
C SER A 400 -19.01 51.19 31.82
N GLY A 401 -17.88 50.90 31.18
CA GLY A 401 -17.77 50.40 29.81
C GLY A 401 -16.92 49.14 29.71
N ASP A 402 -17.07 48.44 28.60
CA ASP A 402 -16.26 47.28 28.19
C ASP A 402 -15.06 47.76 27.36
N LEU A 403 -13.89 47.13 27.49
CA LEU A 403 -12.73 47.33 26.62
C LEU A 403 -12.80 46.46 25.37
N GLY A 404 -13.68 45.46 25.34
CA GLY A 404 -13.80 44.43 24.30
C GLY A 404 -13.26 43.06 24.75
N SER A 405 -13.09 42.16 23.79
CA SER A 405 -12.63 40.78 24.01
C SER A 405 -11.24 40.53 23.43
N VAL A 406 -10.58 39.49 23.91
CA VAL A 406 -9.28 39.01 23.41
C VAL A 406 -9.42 37.55 23.00
N VAL A 407 -8.87 37.19 21.83
CA VAL A 407 -8.92 35.83 21.27
C VAL A 407 -7.55 35.38 20.76
N PHE A 408 -7.24 34.11 21.01
CA PHE A 408 -6.11 33.41 20.41
C PHE A 408 -6.50 31.98 20.06
N SER A 409 -6.14 31.53 18.85
CA SER A 409 -6.33 30.13 18.47
C SER A 409 -5.21 29.60 17.57
N GLU A 410 -4.93 28.31 17.69
CA GLU A 410 -3.98 27.59 16.84
C GLU A 410 -4.65 26.32 16.29
N SER A 411 -4.41 26.04 15.01
CA SER A 411 -4.70 24.75 14.39
C SER A 411 -3.48 23.86 14.48
N PHE A 412 -3.64 22.63 14.96
CA PHE A 412 -2.55 21.66 15.09
C PHE A 412 -3.00 20.24 14.74
N LEU A 413 -2.02 19.39 14.41
CA LEU A 413 -2.19 17.97 14.20
C LEU A 413 -1.50 17.19 15.32
N GLU A 414 -2.12 16.11 15.75
CA GLU A 414 -1.56 15.12 16.68
C GLU A 414 -1.57 13.74 16.01
N SER A 415 -0.48 13.00 16.19
CA SER A 415 -0.35 11.59 15.80
C SER A 415 0.14 10.79 17.00
N SER A 416 -0.44 9.61 17.22
CA SER A 416 -0.07 8.70 18.31
C SER A 416 0.25 7.31 17.77
N ILE A 417 1.18 6.59 18.39
CA ILE A 417 1.56 5.20 18.08
C ILE A 417 1.61 4.41 19.39
N TYR A 418 0.99 3.23 19.41
CA TYR A 418 1.08 2.32 20.55
C TYR A 418 2.35 1.46 20.46
N ILE A 419 3.10 1.43 21.55
CA ILE A 419 4.35 0.70 21.70
C ILE A 419 4.15 -0.41 22.73
N GLN A 420 4.66 -1.59 22.41
CA GLN A 420 4.70 -2.71 23.34
C GLN A 420 6.16 -2.99 23.73
N ASP A 421 6.42 -2.92 25.04
CA ASP A 421 7.71 -3.30 25.62
C ASP A 421 7.85 -4.82 25.78
N LYS A 422 9.09 -5.29 25.95
CA LYS A 422 9.43 -6.73 26.11
C LYS A 422 8.67 -7.44 27.23
N ASP A 423 8.28 -6.69 28.27
CA ASP A 423 7.54 -7.21 29.42
C ASP A 423 6.02 -7.23 29.20
N GLY A 424 5.55 -6.87 27.99
CA GLY A 424 4.13 -6.76 27.64
C GLY A 424 3.47 -5.46 28.09
N ALA A 425 4.23 -4.52 28.66
CA ALA A 425 3.72 -3.20 29.04
C ALA A 425 3.40 -2.35 27.79
N MET A 426 2.25 -1.67 27.83
CA MET A 426 1.77 -0.81 26.76
C MET A 426 2.13 0.65 27.05
N SER A 427 2.84 1.30 26.13
CA SER A 427 3.13 2.73 26.14
C SER A 427 2.64 3.38 24.84
N SER A 428 2.61 4.71 24.79
CA SER A 428 2.24 5.44 23.57
C SER A 428 3.27 6.53 23.29
N ASP A 429 3.77 6.58 22.05
CA ASP A 429 4.56 7.70 21.54
C ASP A 429 3.66 8.66 20.77
N SER A 430 3.69 9.93 21.15
CA SER A 430 2.80 10.97 20.62
C SER A 430 3.62 12.11 20.04
N SER A 431 3.27 12.56 18.84
CA SER A 431 3.91 13.66 18.15
C SER A 431 2.86 14.67 17.68
N PHE A 432 3.17 15.96 17.72
CA PHE A 432 2.26 17.01 17.27
C PHE A 432 2.98 18.11 16.49
N THR A 433 2.24 18.79 15.61
CA THR A 433 2.75 19.94 14.86
C THR A 433 1.70 21.05 14.76
N ILE A 434 2.10 22.30 15.02
CA ILE A 434 1.21 23.47 14.96
C ILE A 434 1.28 24.08 13.56
N LEU A 435 0.19 23.95 12.81
CA LEU A 435 0.09 24.37 11.41
C LEU A 435 0.13 25.90 11.27
N THR A 436 -0.50 26.60 12.20
CA THR A 436 -0.66 28.06 12.18
C THR A 436 0.47 28.81 12.89
N SER A 437 1.55 28.11 13.25
CA SER A 437 2.71 28.68 13.93
C SER A 437 3.40 29.79 13.12
N ALA A 438 3.36 29.71 11.79
CA ALA A 438 3.93 30.74 10.91
C ALA A 438 3.21 32.10 11.03
N VAL A 439 1.96 32.14 11.51
CA VAL A 439 1.22 33.38 11.75
C VAL A 439 1.74 34.03 13.05
N PRO A 440 2.35 35.23 12.99
CA PRO A 440 2.96 35.88 14.15
C PRO A 440 2.00 35.96 15.34
N ARG A 441 2.43 35.45 16.50
CA ARG A 441 1.68 35.57 17.76
C ARG A 441 1.77 36.99 18.34
N TYR A 442 2.92 37.63 18.11
CA TYR A 442 3.27 38.98 18.55
C TYR A 442 3.78 39.79 17.37
N PHE A 443 3.34 41.05 17.27
CA PHE A 443 3.84 41.99 16.28
C PHE A 443 4.70 43.05 16.99
N CYS A 444 5.98 43.13 16.63
CA CYS A 444 6.93 44.07 17.23
C CYS A 444 7.41 45.08 16.18
N LYS A 445 7.48 46.36 16.56
CA LYS A 445 8.03 47.41 15.67
C LYS A 445 9.44 47.77 16.12
N LEU A 446 10.38 47.73 15.19
CA LEU A 446 11.76 48.14 15.40
C LEU A 446 12.05 49.40 14.58
N VAL A 447 12.50 50.46 15.24
CA VAL A 447 12.81 51.76 14.64
C VAL A 447 14.26 52.13 14.96
N TYR A 448 15.00 52.47 13.92
CA TYR A 448 16.39 52.93 14.01
C TYR A 448 16.43 54.47 13.97
N PHE A 449 17.13 55.11 14.91
CA PHE A 449 17.42 56.55 14.91
C PHE A 449 18.91 56.79 15.18
N SER A 450 19.40 58.02 14.99
CA SER A 450 20.84 58.33 15.03
C SER A 450 21.53 57.98 16.37
N GLU A 451 20.76 58.06 17.47
CA GLU A 451 21.26 57.87 18.85
C GLU A 451 20.90 56.52 19.47
N GLY A 452 20.33 55.56 18.72
CA GLY A 452 19.96 54.26 19.27
C GLY A 452 18.88 53.48 18.52
N LEU A 453 18.35 52.46 19.19
CA LEU A 453 17.32 51.55 18.71
C LEU A 453 16.07 51.70 19.59
N LEU A 454 14.89 51.78 18.97
CA LEU A 454 13.60 51.75 19.67
C LEU A 454 12.87 50.49 19.22
N PHE A 455 12.64 49.60 20.17
CA PHE A 455 11.88 48.38 19.97
C PHE A 455 10.59 48.48 20.77
N ILE A 456 9.46 48.21 20.12
CA ILE A 456 8.13 48.20 20.75
C ILE A 456 7.68 46.75 20.84
N HIS A 457 7.65 46.21 22.06
CA HIS A 457 7.18 44.86 22.37
C HIS A 457 5.74 44.89 22.88
N PRO A 458 4.86 43.96 22.46
CA PRO A 458 3.49 43.87 22.98
C PRO A 458 3.42 43.70 24.51
N GLN A 459 4.30 42.90 25.12
CA GLN A 459 4.27 42.62 26.56
C GLN A 459 5.05 43.64 27.41
N TYR A 460 6.08 44.26 26.83
CA TYR A 460 7.05 45.06 27.58
C TYR A 460 7.01 46.56 27.24
N GLY A 461 6.23 46.94 26.23
CA GLY A 461 6.12 48.31 25.78
C GLY A 461 7.33 48.77 24.95
N SER A 462 7.56 50.09 24.93
CA SER A 462 8.66 50.71 24.20
C SER A 462 9.94 50.61 25.02
N ILE A 463 10.94 49.99 24.43
CA ILE A 463 12.26 49.82 24.99
C ILE A 463 13.22 50.58 24.08
N THR A 464 13.80 51.63 24.63
CA THR A 464 14.79 52.45 23.94
C THR A 464 16.18 52.02 24.38
N ILE A 465 16.96 51.48 23.45
CA ILE A 465 18.36 51.14 23.65
C ILE A 465 19.19 52.28 23.05
N SER A 466 19.71 53.15 23.90
CA SER A 466 20.64 54.20 23.48
C SER A 466 21.94 53.59 22.95
N LYS A 467 22.53 54.22 21.92
CA LYS A 467 23.85 53.88 21.39
C LYS A 467 24.93 53.84 22.48
N ASN A 468 24.82 54.67 23.51
CA ASN A 468 25.76 54.70 24.63
C ASN A 468 25.75 53.41 25.47
N HIS A 469 24.64 52.67 25.43
CA HIS A 469 24.51 51.39 26.12
C HIS A 469 24.79 50.19 25.21
N ILE A 470 25.07 50.39 23.92
CA ILE A 470 25.36 49.32 22.97
C ILE A 470 26.88 49.12 22.90
N ARG A 471 27.34 47.98 23.40
CA ARG A 471 28.76 47.57 23.30
C ARG A 471 29.08 47.10 21.89
N LYS A 472 28.24 46.24 21.31
CA LYS A 472 28.47 45.63 20.00
C LYS A 472 27.16 45.25 19.31
N LEU A 473 27.13 45.35 17.99
CA LEU A 473 26.05 44.85 17.14
C LEU A 473 26.63 43.77 16.22
N SER A 474 26.01 42.58 16.20
CA SER A 474 26.38 41.49 15.29
C SER A 474 25.16 41.05 14.50
N LEU A 475 25.27 40.98 13.17
CA LEU A 475 24.19 40.54 12.29
C LEU A 475 24.53 39.18 11.68
N TYR A 476 23.59 38.25 11.73
CA TYR A 476 23.66 36.96 11.07
C TYR A 476 22.51 36.83 10.08
N ASP A 477 22.80 36.68 8.79
CA ASP A 477 21.80 36.65 7.69
C ASP A 477 21.66 35.26 7.03
N GLY A 478 22.16 34.20 7.69
CA GLY A 478 21.94 32.82 7.26
C GLY A 478 22.36 32.46 5.83
N ASP A 479 23.29 33.19 5.23
CA ASP A 479 23.81 33.03 3.87
C ASP A 479 22.77 33.11 2.72
N SER A 480 21.54 33.57 2.98
CA SER A 480 20.50 33.80 1.96
C SER A 480 19.50 34.89 2.37
N PHE A 481 19.19 35.81 1.45
CA PHE A 481 18.17 36.87 1.61
C PHE A 481 16.72 36.36 1.78
N THR A 482 16.51 35.04 1.80
CA THR A 482 15.23 34.39 2.07
C THR A 482 15.10 33.84 3.50
N ALA A 483 16.18 33.80 4.29
CA ALA A 483 16.22 33.27 5.65
C ALA A 483 16.11 34.39 6.71
N LEU A 484 15.65 34.06 7.91
CA LEU A 484 15.52 34.99 9.04
C LEU A 484 16.90 35.59 9.41
N ALA A 485 17.01 36.92 9.43
CA ALA A 485 18.21 37.61 9.91
C ALA A 485 18.15 37.80 11.44
N LEU A 486 19.25 37.54 12.15
CA LEU A 486 19.37 37.70 13.60
C LEU A 486 20.33 38.85 13.91
N LEU A 487 19.83 39.89 14.57
CA LEU A 487 20.61 41.00 15.09
C LEU A 487 20.87 40.80 16.59
N TYR A 488 22.12 40.56 16.96
CA TYR A 488 22.56 40.51 18.35
C TYR A 488 23.04 41.90 18.79
N VAL A 489 22.48 42.37 19.90
CA VAL A 489 22.82 43.64 20.56
C VAL A 489 23.47 43.31 21.89
N ASP A 490 24.80 43.40 21.95
CA ASP A 490 25.52 43.33 23.22
C ASP A 490 25.41 44.68 23.90
N PHE A 491 24.95 44.72 25.15
CA PHE A 491 24.67 45.94 25.90
C PHE A 491 25.47 46.02 27.20
N GLU A 492 25.61 47.23 27.73
CA GLU A 492 26.24 47.46 29.03
C GLU A 492 25.28 47.13 30.18
N SER A 493 25.81 46.65 31.32
CA SER A 493 25.00 46.34 32.51
C SER A 493 24.23 47.55 33.05
N SER A 494 24.64 48.77 32.69
CA SER A 494 23.93 50.03 32.94
C SER A 494 22.54 50.09 32.28
N LEU A 495 22.27 49.26 31.26
CA LEU A 495 20.95 49.14 30.61
C LEU A 495 19.95 48.27 31.41
N LEU A 496 20.43 47.36 32.26
CA LEU A 496 19.57 46.41 33.00
C LEU A 496 18.44 47.08 33.80
N PRO A 497 18.65 48.22 34.50
CA PRO A 497 17.57 48.91 35.20
C PRO A 497 16.47 49.46 34.28
N TYR A 498 16.79 49.66 32.99
CA TYR A 498 15.88 50.20 31.97
C TYR A 498 15.31 49.11 31.05
N LEU A 499 15.75 47.87 31.23
CA LEU A 499 15.30 46.70 30.48
C LEU A 499 14.35 45.85 31.33
N PRO A 500 13.22 45.37 30.78
CA PRO A 500 12.36 44.44 31.49
C PRO A 500 13.12 43.21 31.98
N PHE A 501 12.85 42.76 33.21
CA PHE A 501 13.50 41.61 33.83
C PHE A 501 13.55 40.34 32.93
N PRO A 502 12.50 39.99 32.16
CA PRO A 502 12.56 38.82 31.27
C PRO A 502 13.52 38.95 30.07
N LEU A 503 13.97 40.17 29.76
CA LEU A 503 14.95 40.43 28.71
C LEU A 503 16.38 40.53 29.28
N HIS A 504 16.55 40.32 30.59
CA HIS A 504 17.87 40.23 31.22
C HIS A 504 18.51 38.90 30.80
N SER A 505 19.68 38.98 30.19
CA SER A 505 20.51 37.81 29.89
C SER A 505 21.79 37.87 30.71
N HIS A 506 22.26 36.70 31.16
CA HIS A 506 23.54 36.59 31.88
C HIS A 506 24.72 37.09 31.02
N ASP A 507 24.58 36.99 29.70
CA ASP A 507 25.60 37.40 28.73
C ASP A 507 25.49 38.88 28.30
N LEU A 508 24.53 39.64 28.86
CA LEU A 508 24.22 41.03 28.50
C LEU A 508 24.04 41.22 26.97
N CYS A 509 23.43 40.23 26.33
CA CYS A 509 23.17 40.18 24.90
C CYS A 509 21.67 40.05 24.63
N LEU A 510 21.14 40.81 23.67
CA LEU A 510 19.77 40.75 23.20
C LEU A 510 19.74 40.33 21.73
N GLY A 511 19.08 39.21 21.42
CA GLY A 511 18.85 38.77 20.05
C GLY A 511 17.51 39.27 19.48
N LEU A 512 17.54 39.90 18.30
CA LEU A 512 16.37 40.39 17.57
C LEU A 512 16.26 39.67 16.23
N GLY A 513 15.21 38.87 16.05
CA GLY A 513 14.90 38.23 14.76
C GLY A 513 14.20 39.20 13.81
N LEU A 514 14.74 39.33 12.61
CA LEU A 514 14.25 40.20 11.54
C LEU A 514 13.86 39.34 10.33
N LEU A 515 12.57 39.36 10.00
CA LEU A 515 12.08 38.70 8.79
C LEU A 515 12.51 39.46 7.53
N PRO A 516 12.98 38.77 6.48
CA PRO A 516 13.33 39.38 5.20
C PRO A 516 12.18 40.19 4.62
N LYS A 517 12.51 41.23 3.83
CA LYS A 517 11.55 42.11 3.12
C LYS A 517 10.67 43.02 4.00
N THR A 518 10.69 42.88 5.33
CA THR A 518 9.99 43.79 6.26
C THR A 518 10.58 45.20 6.25
N LYS A 519 9.79 46.23 6.63
CA LYS A 519 10.30 47.61 6.77
C LYS A 519 11.48 47.70 7.73
N SER A 520 11.44 46.96 8.84
CA SER A 520 12.53 46.91 9.83
C SER A 520 13.82 46.33 9.24
N TYR A 521 13.71 45.26 8.45
CA TYR A 521 14.84 44.66 7.73
C TYR A 521 15.42 45.65 6.68
N ARG A 522 14.58 46.24 5.83
CA ARG A 522 15.04 47.23 4.84
C ARG A 522 15.65 48.49 5.49
N SER A 523 15.09 48.92 6.61
CA SER A 523 15.56 50.07 7.41
C SER A 523 16.90 49.78 8.09
N LEU A 524 17.12 48.55 8.58
CA LEU A 524 18.43 48.10 9.06
C LEU A 524 19.46 48.23 7.95
N TYR A 525 19.21 47.62 6.79
CA TYR A 525 20.15 47.63 5.67
C TYR A 525 20.35 49.02 5.07
N SER A 526 19.36 49.91 5.10
CA SER A 526 19.53 51.28 4.59
C SER A 526 20.25 52.23 5.57
N LYS A 527 20.15 51.99 6.88
CA LYS A 527 20.74 52.85 7.92
C LYS A 527 22.04 52.34 8.54
N VAL A 528 22.30 51.03 8.51
CA VAL A 528 23.49 50.41 9.13
C VAL A 528 24.64 50.24 8.14
N HIS A 529 24.37 50.15 6.83
CA HIS A 529 25.42 50.04 5.81
C HIS A 529 26.29 51.31 5.68
N THR A 530 25.86 52.43 6.25
CA THR A 530 26.61 53.70 6.24
C THR A 530 27.52 53.91 7.45
N HIS A 531 27.43 53.10 8.51
CA HIS A 531 28.30 53.23 9.69
C HIS A 531 28.81 51.87 10.19
N ARG A 532 30.12 51.64 9.98
CA ARG A 532 30.94 50.45 10.30
C ARG A 532 30.87 49.31 9.29
N ALA A 533 31.53 49.52 8.15
CA ALA A 533 32.17 48.43 7.40
C ALA A 533 33.39 47.94 8.19
N GLY A 534 33.18 46.97 9.08
CA GLY A 534 34.27 46.35 9.84
C GLY A 534 33.73 45.30 10.80
N GLU A 535 33.96 44.03 10.47
CA GLU A 535 33.63 42.81 11.23
C GLU A 535 32.20 42.24 11.10
N VAL A 536 31.87 41.74 9.91
CA VAL A 536 30.96 40.59 9.79
C VAL A 536 31.77 39.34 10.13
N ARG A 537 31.61 38.79 11.34
CA ARG A 537 32.23 37.50 11.72
C ARG A 537 31.32 36.34 11.30
N THR A 538 31.76 35.61 10.28
CA THR A 538 31.37 34.21 10.01
C THR A 538 32.01 33.28 11.03
N ALA A 539 31.54 33.27 12.29
CA ALA A 539 31.91 32.22 13.25
C ALA A 539 31.03 32.26 14.51
N LEU A 540 29.90 31.55 14.48
CA LEU A 540 29.29 30.96 15.66
C LEU A 540 28.88 29.53 15.29
N LYS A 541 29.77 28.56 15.57
CA LYS A 541 29.42 27.13 15.62
C LYS A 541 28.59 26.90 16.90
N CYS A 542 27.32 27.31 16.90
CA CYS A 542 26.36 26.81 17.87
C CYS A 542 25.80 25.50 17.32
N THR A 543 25.96 24.40 18.03
CA THR A 543 25.35 23.11 17.70
C THR A 543 23.82 23.25 17.61
N PRO A 544 23.16 22.67 16.59
CA PRO A 544 21.74 22.89 16.29
C PRO A 544 20.77 22.57 17.44
N ILE A 545 21.19 21.78 18.43
CA ILE A 545 20.37 21.33 19.56
C ILE A 545 20.01 22.47 20.54
N ASN A 546 20.94 23.39 20.84
CA ASN A 546 20.68 24.49 21.79
C ASN A 546 19.92 25.67 21.16
N LEU A 547 19.96 25.79 19.83
CA LEU A 547 19.16 26.77 19.10
C LEU A 547 17.68 26.35 19.13
N CYS A 548 17.38 25.06 18.99
CA CYS A 548 16.01 24.54 18.97
C CYS A 548 15.21 24.85 20.25
N THR A 549 15.80 24.69 21.44
CA THR A 549 15.10 24.98 22.72
C THR A 549 14.78 26.46 22.94
N VAL A 550 15.58 27.38 22.39
CA VAL A 550 15.27 28.82 22.44
C VAL A 550 14.31 29.23 21.32
N LEU A 551 14.44 28.61 20.14
CA LEU A 551 13.56 28.81 18.97
C LEU A 551 12.14 28.25 19.18
N GLU A 552 11.97 27.19 20.00
CA GLU A 552 10.69 26.60 20.42
C GLU A 552 9.70 27.63 20.98
N SER A 553 10.22 28.71 21.58
CA SER A 553 9.40 29.72 22.26
C SER A 553 9.06 30.94 21.40
N ASN A 554 9.88 31.34 20.41
CA ASN A 554 9.79 32.69 19.83
C ASN A 554 10.10 32.87 18.32
N LEU A 555 10.57 31.87 17.55
CA LEU A 555 10.89 32.06 16.12
C LEU A 555 10.50 30.86 15.24
N CYS A 556 9.57 31.09 14.30
CA CYS A 556 8.71 30.06 13.69
C CYS A 556 9.21 29.38 12.39
N VAL A 557 10.33 29.78 11.79
CA VAL A 557 10.64 29.36 10.40
C VAL A 557 11.61 28.17 10.30
N PHE A 558 12.71 28.14 11.06
CA PHE A 558 13.76 27.10 10.91
C PHE A 558 13.43 25.78 11.63
N ALA A 559 12.65 25.82 12.71
CA ALA A 559 12.24 24.60 13.44
C ALA A 559 11.23 23.75 12.66
N ARG A 560 10.49 24.36 11.71
CA ARG A 560 9.43 23.68 10.97
C ARG A 560 9.97 22.50 10.16
N SER A 561 11.05 22.67 9.39
CA SER A 561 11.52 21.63 8.44
C SER A 561 11.95 20.32 9.12
N PHE A 562 12.66 20.41 10.25
CA PHE A 562 13.19 19.23 10.94
C PHE A 562 12.11 18.46 11.70
N PHE A 563 11.27 19.14 12.48
CA PHE A 563 10.19 18.50 13.23
C PHE A 563 9.03 18.05 12.33
N PHE A 564 8.82 18.73 11.19
CA PHE A 564 7.84 18.34 10.19
C PHE A 564 8.17 17.03 9.50
N LEU A 565 9.42 16.84 9.06
CA LEU A 565 9.85 15.57 8.44
C LEU A 565 9.64 14.41 9.42
N ARG A 566 10.09 14.57 10.67
CA ARG A 566 9.86 13.56 11.72
C ARG A 566 8.37 13.29 11.97
N PHE A 567 7.52 14.33 11.98
CA PHE A 567 6.07 14.16 12.11
C PHE A 567 5.45 13.41 10.93
N LEU A 568 5.88 13.66 9.68
CA LEU A 568 5.40 12.93 8.51
C LEU A 568 5.77 11.44 8.57
N GLU A 569 6.97 11.12 9.04
CA GLU A 569 7.40 9.72 9.21
C GLU A 569 6.60 9.03 10.32
N HIS A 570 6.42 9.70 11.46
CA HIS A 570 5.59 9.24 12.57
C HIS A 570 4.13 9.03 12.11
N PHE A 571 3.59 9.96 11.32
CA PHE A 571 2.24 9.88 10.79
C PHE A 571 2.06 8.75 9.78
N ALA A 572 3.01 8.56 8.86
CA ALA A 572 2.96 7.45 7.90
C ALA A 572 2.95 6.08 8.61
N LEU A 573 3.70 5.94 9.70
CA LEU A 573 3.69 4.75 10.55
C LEU A 573 2.36 4.59 11.30
N SER A 574 1.91 5.63 12.00
CA SER A 574 0.66 5.66 12.76
C SER A 574 -0.56 5.32 11.89
N SER A 575 -0.68 5.95 10.72
CA SER A 575 -1.78 5.71 9.75
C SER A 575 -1.74 4.34 9.08
N SER A 576 -0.60 3.64 9.13
CA SER A 576 -0.44 2.32 8.55
C SER A 576 -0.70 1.19 9.55
N VAL A 577 -0.22 1.37 10.78
CA VAL A 577 -0.20 0.34 11.83
C VAL A 577 -1.58 0.19 12.52
N CYS A 578 -2.45 1.21 12.44
CA CYS A 578 -3.82 1.16 12.99
C CYS A 578 -3.84 0.72 14.47
N ASP A 579 -4.55 -0.36 14.81
CA ASP A 579 -4.70 -0.88 16.18
C ASP A 579 -3.53 -1.81 16.61
N GLU A 580 -2.57 -2.10 15.73
CA GLU A 580 -1.45 -3.01 16.01
C GLU A 580 -0.30 -2.29 16.76
N HIS A 581 0.60 -3.04 17.39
CA HIS A 581 1.66 -2.47 18.23
C HIS A 581 3.02 -2.47 17.53
N VAL A 582 3.84 -1.46 17.84
CA VAL A 582 5.26 -1.40 17.43
C VAL A 582 6.14 -1.92 18.56
N CYS A 583 7.12 -2.76 18.24
CA CYS A 583 8.08 -3.27 19.22
C CYS A 583 9.08 -2.18 19.63
N SER A 584 9.36 -2.02 20.93
CA SER A 584 10.26 -0.98 21.41
C SER A 584 11.70 -1.08 20.88
N GLU A 585 12.22 -2.29 20.61
CA GLU A 585 13.54 -2.47 19.98
C GLU A 585 13.58 -1.97 18.52
N HIS A 586 12.46 -2.05 17.82
CA HIS A 586 12.36 -1.55 16.44
C HIS A 586 12.11 -0.05 16.39
N LEU A 587 11.70 0.59 17.50
CA LEU A 587 11.55 2.03 17.57
C LEU A 587 12.89 2.75 17.31
N GLU A 588 14.00 2.22 17.86
CA GLU A 588 15.38 2.65 17.60
C GLU A 588 15.98 2.09 16.29
N ALA A 589 15.28 1.21 15.58
CA ALA A 589 15.66 0.82 14.23
C ALA A 589 14.94 1.67 13.16
N LEU A 590 13.75 2.16 13.51
CA LEU A 590 13.02 3.22 12.80
C LEU A 590 13.75 4.58 12.94
N PHE A 591 14.62 4.75 13.96
CA PHE A 591 15.54 5.89 14.14
C PHE A 591 16.91 5.44 14.69
N PRO A 592 18.01 5.65 13.95
CA PRO A 592 19.17 4.77 13.86
C PRO A 592 19.91 4.48 15.18
N ASN A 593 19.90 3.23 15.63
CA ASN A 593 21.03 2.30 15.68
C ASN A 593 20.81 1.22 16.75
N THR A 594 20.99 -0.06 16.40
CA THR A 594 21.93 -1.02 17.03
C THR A 594 21.69 -2.44 16.51
N ASN A 595 22.77 -3.19 16.29
CA ASN A 595 22.77 -4.63 16.03
C ASN A 595 23.48 -5.34 17.18
N ILE A 596 23.11 -6.60 17.46
CA ILE A 596 24.00 -7.78 17.54
C ILE A 596 23.10 -9.02 17.74
N SER A 597 23.34 -10.08 16.97
CA SER A 597 22.82 -11.44 17.21
C SER A 597 23.79 -12.48 16.64
N THR A 598 23.72 -13.74 17.09
CA THR A 598 24.82 -14.72 17.04
C THR A 598 24.67 -15.87 16.03
N VAL A 599 23.52 -16.02 15.35
CA VAL A 599 23.33 -17.02 14.27
C VAL A 599 22.47 -16.43 13.16
N VAL A 600 22.97 -16.44 11.92
CA VAL A 600 22.29 -15.84 10.75
C VAL A 600 21.65 -16.92 9.87
N VAL A 601 20.41 -16.69 9.45
CA VAL A 601 19.61 -17.57 8.57
C VAL A 601 19.33 -16.85 7.26
N SER A 602 19.74 -17.46 6.15
CA SER A 602 19.47 -16.95 4.80
C SER A 602 18.32 -17.73 4.16
N ILE A 603 17.26 -17.04 3.74
CA ILE A 603 16.04 -17.66 3.20
C ILE A 603 16.05 -17.59 1.68
N ILE A 604 16.04 -18.73 1.00
CA ILE A 604 15.88 -18.80 -0.46
C ILE A 604 14.43 -19.21 -0.75
N ALA A 605 13.63 -18.28 -1.25
CA ALA A 605 12.24 -18.47 -1.65
C ALA A 605 12.11 -18.59 -3.17
N GLY A 606 10.94 -19.01 -3.63
CA GLY A 606 10.63 -19.11 -5.05
C GLY A 606 9.46 -20.05 -5.32
N LEU A 607 8.72 -19.76 -6.39
CA LEU A 607 7.61 -20.57 -6.87
C LEU A 607 8.08 -21.95 -7.38
N PRO A 608 7.17 -22.93 -7.53
CA PRO A 608 7.50 -24.17 -8.21
C PRO A 608 8.14 -23.94 -9.59
N GLY A 609 9.17 -24.71 -9.93
CA GLY A 609 9.89 -24.55 -11.20
C GLY A 609 10.79 -23.30 -11.30
N SER A 610 11.07 -22.60 -10.19
CA SER A 610 11.96 -21.44 -10.14
C SER A 610 13.46 -21.76 -10.07
N HIS A 611 13.85 -23.04 -10.08
CA HIS A 611 15.24 -23.50 -9.89
C HIS A 611 15.88 -23.09 -8.55
N LYS A 612 15.07 -22.81 -7.52
CA LYS A 612 15.57 -22.49 -6.17
C LYS A 612 16.40 -23.61 -5.54
N GLU A 613 16.08 -24.87 -5.82
CA GLU A 613 16.89 -26.01 -5.34
C GLU A 613 18.27 -25.97 -5.98
N SER A 614 18.34 -25.79 -7.30
CA SER A 614 19.60 -25.70 -8.05
C SER A 614 20.48 -24.54 -7.56
N LEU A 615 19.87 -23.40 -7.20
CA LEU A 615 20.58 -22.29 -6.57
C LEU A 615 21.13 -22.65 -5.19
N CYS A 616 20.35 -23.34 -4.37
CA CYS A 616 20.79 -23.80 -3.06
C CYS A 616 21.97 -24.77 -3.19
N ASP A 617 21.87 -25.76 -4.08
CA ASP A 617 22.90 -26.76 -4.36
C ASP A 617 24.19 -26.14 -4.90
N PHE A 618 24.07 -25.19 -5.82
CA PHE A 618 25.20 -24.42 -6.33
C PHE A 618 25.96 -23.73 -5.20
N LEU A 619 25.25 -23.01 -4.34
CA LEU A 619 25.84 -22.29 -3.23
C LEU A 619 26.45 -23.23 -2.17
N LEU A 620 25.93 -24.44 -2.00
CA LEU A 620 26.54 -25.48 -1.14
C LEU A 620 27.83 -26.01 -1.73
N ASN A 621 27.82 -26.30 -3.04
CA ASN A 621 28.99 -26.83 -3.73
C ASN A 621 30.15 -25.84 -3.74
N VAL A 622 29.88 -24.54 -3.96
CA VAL A 622 30.90 -23.49 -3.94
C VAL A 622 31.49 -23.28 -2.53
N ASN A 623 30.72 -23.51 -1.47
CA ASN A 623 31.16 -23.32 -0.08
C ASN A 623 31.55 -24.62 0.65
N ARG A 624 31.80 -25.73 -0.06
CA ARG A 624 32.23 -27.01 0.55
C ARG A 624 33.47 -26.89 1.43
N GLU A 625 34.35 -25.92 1.15
CA GLU A 625 35.60 -25.69 1.89
C GLU A 625 35.40 -24.92 3.22
N ALA A 626 34.26 -24.24 3.41
CA ALA A 626 33.99 -23.39 4.58
C ALA A 626 33.33 -24.10 5.78
N GLY A 627 32.84 -25.34 5.61
CA GLY A 627 32.53 -26.28 6.70
C GLY A 627 31.42 -25.92 7.72
N ARG A 628 30.59 -24.89 7.50
CA ARG A 628 29.66 -24.34 8.53
C ARG A 628 28.20 -24.11 8.08
N TRP A 629 27.65 -25.00 7.24
CA TRP A 629 26.33 -24.80 6.64
C TRP A 629 25.38 -25.96 6.95
N ALA A 630 24.14 -25.66 7.32
CA ALA A 630 23.07 -26.62 7.48
C ALA A 630 21.87 -26.24 6.58
N VAL A 631 21.31 -27.21 5.87
CA VAL A 631 20.17 -26.97 4.96
C VAL A 631 18.95 -27.75 5.43
N TYR A 632 17.84 -27.04 5.58
CA TYR A 632 16.56 -27.65 5.91
C TYR A 632 15.85 -28.11 4.63
N HIS A 633 15.58 -29.41 4.54
CA HIS A 633 14.72 -30.00 3.52
C HIS A 633 13.41 -30.46 4.17
N PRO A 634 12.24 -30.07 3.62
CA PRO A 634 10.97 -30.62 4.10
C PRO A 634 10.88 -32.13 3.80
N PRO A 635 10.23 -32.93 4.67
CA PRO A 635 10.04 -34.36 4.43
C PRO A 635 9.24 -34.63 3.13
N PRO A 636 9.57 -35.70 2.37
CA PRO A 636 8.87 -36.05 1.13
C PRO A 636 7.40 -36.46 1.34
N ASP A 637 7.05 -36.94 2.55
CA ASP A 637 5.70 -37.41 2.89
C ASP A 637 4.76 -36.30 3.38
N SER A 638 5.25 -35.07 3.56
CA SER A 638 4.43 -33.94 4.03
C SER A 638 3.98 -33.05 2.89
N SER A 639 2.67 -32.96 2.67
CA SER A 639 2.05 -31.97 1.78
C SER A 639 2.14 -30.56 2.40
N GLY A 640 3.34 -29.96 2.38
CA GLY A 640 3.62 -28.60 2.87
C GLY A 640 4.60 -28.51 4.05
N LEU A 641 4.80 -27.29 4.56
CA LEU A 641 5.76 -27.00 5.63
C LEU A 641 5.26 -27.55 6.98
N CYS A 642 5.94 -28.57 7.50
CA CYS A 642 5.68 -29.08 8.85
C CYS A 642 6.35 -28.18 9.91
N VAL A 643 5.58 -27.26 10.51
CA VAL A 643 6.04 -26.28 11.51
C VAL A 643 6.73 -26.96 12.71
N SER A 644 6.21 -28.10 13.15
CA SER A 644 6.78 -28.86 14.28
C SER A 644 8.12 -29.52 13.93
N HIS A 645 8.31 -29.96 12.68
CA HIS A 645 9.60 -30.49 12.22
C HIS A 645 10.65 -29.38 12.12
N LEU A 646 10.25 -28.21 11.62
CA LEU A 646 11.10 -27.02 11.54
C LEU A 646 11.52 -26.53 12.94
N HIS A 647 10.59 -26.49 13.90
CA HIS A 647 10.91 -26.12 15.30
C HIS A 647 11.89 -27.10 15.94
N ARG A 648 11.73 -28.41 15.69
CA ARG A 648 12.67 -29.44 16.15
C ARG A 648 14.04 -29.30 15.51
N PHE A 649 14.09 -28.98 14.21
CA PHE A 649 15.34 -28.72 13.50
C PHE A 649 16.10 -27.54 14.13
N PHE A 650 15.43 -26.41 14.39
CA PHE A 650 16.07 -25.26 15.05
C PHE A 650 16.52 -25.56 16.49
N SER A 651 15.72 -26.31 17.25
CA SER A 651 16.07 -26.71 18.62
C SER A 651 17.31 -27.62 18.64
N SER A 652 17.35 -28.62 17.75
CA SER A 652 18.51 -29.51 17.58
C SER A 652 19.75 -28.77 17.06
N LEU A 653 19.56 -27.74 16.24
CA LEU A 653 20.65 -26.88 15.80
C LEU A 653 21.24 -26.17 17.02
N LEU A 654 20.43 -25.47 17.82
CA LEU A 654 20.89 -24.73 19.02
C LEU A 654 21.61 -25.60 20.06
N GLU A 655 21.20 -26.85 20.22
CA GLU A 655 21.88 -27.83 21.12
C GLU A 655 23.29 -28.22 20.63
N ASN A 656 23.58 -28.07 19.33
CA ASN A 656 24.81 -28.54 18.70
C ASN A 656 25.82 -27.42 18.36
N LEU A 657 25.64 -26.17 18.82
CA LEU A 657 26.42 -25.06 18.26
C LEU A 657 27.81 -24.81 18.84
N LYS A 658 28.80 -25.04 17.97
CA LYS A 658 29.71 -23.98 17.49
C LYS A 658 29.26 -23.53 16.08
N GLU A 659 28.53 -22.41 16.03
CA GLU A 659 28.15 -21.56 14.86
C GLU A 659 27.97 -22.17 13.45
N PRO A 660 26.72 -22.43 13.00
CA PRO A 660 26.34 -22.77 11.63
C PRO A 660 25.23 -21.89 11.07
N GLU A 661 25.23 -21.67 9.75
CA GLU A 661 24.18 -20.95 9.02
C GLU A 661 23.09 -21.88 8.49
N VAL A 662 21.82 -21.46 8.54
CA VAL A 662 20.64 -22.26 8.11
C VAL A 662 19.95 -21.66 6.89
N ARG A 663 19.41 -22.52 5.99
CA ARG A 663 18.54 -22.13 4.86
C ARG A 663 17.20 -22.86 4.83
N GLY A 664 16.11 -22.15 4.52
CA GLY A 664 14.78 -22.71 4.29
C GLY A 664 13.80 -21.70 3.66
N ALA A 665 12.72 -22.19 3.04
CA ALA A 665 11.65 -21.37 2.42
C ALA A 665 10.34 -21.51 3.22
N HIS A 666 9.57 -20.40 3.35
CA HIS A 666 8.35 -20.27 4.17
C HIS A 666 8.58 -20.31 5.70
N THR A 667 9.69 -19.73 6.16
CA THR A 667 10.21 -19.93 7.52
C THR A 667 10.03 -18.71 8.44
N LEU A 668 9.74 -17.53 7.86
CA LEU A 668 9.71 -16.24 8.56
C LEU A 668 8.71 -16.22 9.73
N GLN A 669 7.46 -16.56 9.45
CA GLN A 669 6.40 -16.65 10.45
C GLN A 669 6.73 -17.69 11.52
N CYS A 670 7.28 -18.84 11.13
CA CYS A 670 7.57 -19.94 12.05
C CYS A 670 8.75 -19.66 12.98
N ILE A 671 9.72 -18.83 12.55
CA ILE A 671 10.83 -18.34 13.37
C ILE A 671 10.30 -17.30 14.37
N LEU A 672 9.51 -16.32 13.91
CA LEU A 672 8.97 -15.25 14.75
C LEU A 672 7.94 -15.77 15.78
N SER A 673 7.13 -16.75 15.40
CA SER A 673 6.11 -17.36 16.27
C SER A 673 6.59 -18.61 17.01
N ASN A 674 7.92 -18.84 17.13
CA ASN A 674 8.44 -20.04 17.77
C ASN A 674 8.14 -20.01 19.29
N PRO A 675 7.59 -21.09 19.87
CA PRO A 675 7.29 -21.15 21.31
C PRO A 675 8.55 -21.03 22.18
N ASP A 676 9.72 -21.44 21.67
CA ASP A 676 10.98 -21.36 22.40
C ASP A 676 11.60 -19.95 22.31
N VAL A 677 11.79 -19.33 23.49
CA VAL A 677 12.39 -18.00 23.64
C VAL A 677 13.89 -18.02 23.32
N ALA A 678 14.59 -19.14 23.52
CA ALA A 678 16.01 -19.27 23.20
C ALA A 678 16.25 -19.25 21.69
N VAL A 679 15.36 -19.88 20.91
CA VAL A 679 15.39 -19.86 19.44
C VAL A 679 15.18 -18.44 18.91
N ARG A 680 14.17 -17.71 19.44
CA ARG A 680 13.86 -16.34 19.01
C ARG A 680 14.96 -15.33 19.35
N ARG A 681 15.78 -15.58 20.38
CA ARG A 681 16.88 -14.68 20.79
C ARG A 681 18.19 -14.92 20.06
N ASN A 682 18.47 -16.16 19.65
CA ASN A 682 19.77 -16.55 19.12
C ASN A 682 19.81 -16.65 17.58
N ILE A 683 18.64 -16.64 16.91
CA ILE A 683 18.52 -16.77 15.46
C ILE A 683 18.06 -15.43 14.85
N ALA A 684 18.87 -14.90 13.93
CA ALA A 684 18.55 -13.74 13.11
C ALA A 684 18.41 -14.12 11.63
N ILE A 685 17.64 -13.31 10.92
CA ILE A 685 17.45 -13.47 9.47
C ILE A 685 18.42 -12.53 8.77
N GLY A 686 19.25 -13.07 7.87
CA GLY A 686 20.23 -12.31 7.11
C GLY A 686 19.63 -11.68 5.86
N ALA A 687 19.58 -12.45 4.78
CA ALA A 687 19.01 -12.03 3.50
C ALA A 687 17.90 -12.98 3.07
N ILE A 688 16.90 -12.43 2.38
CA ILE A 688 15.83 -13.20 1.77
C ILE A 688 15.93 -13.00 0.26
N THR A 689 16.20 -14.11 -0.45
CA THR A 689 16.37 -14.11 -1.90
C THR A 689 15.22 -14.88 -2.56
N SER A 690 14.50 -14.24 -3.47
CA SER A 690 13.40 -14.88 -4.21
C SER A 690 13.84 -15.28 -5.61
N CYS A 691 13.64 -16.55 -5.95
CA CYS A 691 13.93 -17.09 -7.28
C CYS A 691 12.71 -16.92 -8.18
N VAL A 692 12.89 -16.23 -9.30
CA VAL A 692 11.85 -15.98 -10.31
C VAL A 692 12.30 -16.57 -11.63
N ASN A 693 11.46 -17.43 -12.21
CA ASN A 693 11.63 -17.90 -13.58
C ASN A 693 10.69 -17.10 -14.49
N PRO A 694 11.22 -16.19 -15.34
CA PRO A 694 10.42 -15.39 -16.26
C PRO A 694 9.48 -16.22 -17.14
N LEU A 695 9.94 -17.40 -17.58
CA LEU A 695 9.21 -18.28 -18.50
C LEU A 695 8.00 -18.99 -17.86
N SER A 696 7.89 -18.98 -16.54
CA SER A 696 6.78 -19.61 -15.80
C SER A 696 6.14 -18.67 -14.79
N SER A 697 6.23 -17.36 -15.03
CA SER A 697 5.67 -16.33 -14.15
C SER A 697 4.20 -16.00 -14.46
N TYR A 698 3.76 -16.22 -15.70
CA TYR A 698 2.39 -15.97 -16.17
C TYR A 698 1.66 -17.29 -16.38
N MET A 699 0.40 -17.37 -15.93
CA MET A 699 -0.48 -18.52 -16.18
C MET A 699 -1.20 -18.37 -17.53
N GLU A 700 -1.73 -17.17 -17.80
CA GLU A 700 -2.49 -16.82 -19.00
C GLU A 700 -2.49 -15.29 -19.15
N HIS A 701 -2.36 -14.75 -20.36
CA HIS A 701 -2.23 -13.30 -20.62
C HIS A 701 -1.24 -12.60 -19.65
N ARG A 702 -1.70 -11.56 -18.93
CA ARG A 702 -0.95 -10.90 -17.84
C ARG A 702 -1.32 -11.41 -16.43
N PHE A 703 -2.03 -12.53 -16.31
CA PHE A 703 -2.38 -13.14 -15.03
C PHE A 703 -1.17 -13.90 -14.45
N LEU A 704 -0.67 -13.42 -13.32
CA LEU A 704 0.53 -13.95 -12.66
C LEU A 704 0.23 -15.19 -11.84
N LEU A 705 1.24 -16.06 -11.70
CA LEU A 705 1.17 -17.19 -10.80
C LEU A 705 0.93 -16.70 -9.34
N PRO A 706 0.02 -17.32 -8.57
CA PRO A 706 -0.32 -16.85 -7.23
C PRO A 706 0.90 -16.67 -6.33
N LYS A 707 0.91 -15.58 -5.55
CA LYS A 707 1.98 -15.19 -4.62
C LYS A 707 3.31 -14.77 -5.25
N LEU A 708 3.45 -14.70 -6.57
CA LEU A 708 4.70 -14.24 -7.21
C LEU A 708 5.15 -12.86 -6.69
N LEU A 709 4.26 -11.86 -6.78
CA LEU A 709 4.57 -10.48 -6.35
C LEU A 709 4.76 -10.38 -4.83
N GLU A 710 4.01 -11.17 -4.06
CA GLU A 710 4.16 -11.25 -2.61
C GLU A 710 5.55 -11.80 -2.23
N GLN A 711 6.05 -12.81 -2.96
CA GLN A 711 7.41 -13.34 -2.83
C GLN A 711 8.49 -12.38 -3.36
N CYS A 712 8.14 -11.23 -3.93
CA CYS A 712 9.10 -10.22 -4.37
C CYS A 712 8.95 -8.91 -3.61
N SER A 713 8.12 -8.89 -2.56
CA SER A 713 7.64 -7.67 -1.92
C SER A 713 8.69 -6.91 -1.10
N GLN A 714 8.55 -5.58 -1.09
CA GLN A 714 9.40 -4.68 -0.33
C GLN A 714 9.30 -4.93 1.18
N GLY A 715 10.43 -4.89 1.89
CA GLY A 715 10.51 -5.12 3.33
C GLY A 715 10.65 -6.60 3.70
N VAL A 716 10.21 -7.53 2.86
CA VAL A 716 10.41 -8.98 3.07
C VAL A 716 11.64 -9.46 2.29
N VAL A 717 11.70 -9.18 0.98
CA VAL A 717 12.74 -9.71 0.10
C VAL A 717 13.79 -8.66 -0.19
N SER A 718 15.06 -9.02 0.01
CA SER A 718 16.21 -8.16 -0.30
C SER A 718 16.69 -8.34 -1.74
N ASN A 719 16.68 -9.58 -2.24
CA ASN A 719 17.23 -9.91 -3.56
C ASN A 719 16.26 -10.74 -4.40
N VAL A 720 16.27 -10.53 -5.70
CA VAL A 720 15.50 -11.33 -6.68
C VAL A 720 16.47 -11.94 -7.68
N ALA A 721 16.50 -13.28 -7.74
CA ALA A 721 17.33 -14.05 -8.65
C ALA A 721 16.51 -14.57 -9.84
N PHE A 722 16.88 -14.16 -11.06
CA PHE A 722 16.25 -14.60 -12.30
C PHE A 722 16.93 -15.87 -12.83
N THR A 723 16.18 -16.97 -12.94
CA THR A 723 16.79 -18.29 -13.17
C THR A 723 16.55 -18.91 -14.54
N GLY A 724 15.39 -18.68 -15.16
CA GLY A 724 15.06 -19.32 -16.45
C GLY A 724 15.47 -18.53 -17.69
N LEU A 725 15.71 -17.21 -17.56
CA LEU A 725 16.05 -16.33 -18.67
C LEU A 725 16.99 -15.22 -18.16
N THR A 726 18.21 -15.19 -18.69
CA THR A 726 19.29 -14.27 -18.26
C THR A 726 19.69 -13.25 -19.31
N GLU A 727 19.10 -13.32 -20.52
CA GLU A 727 19.35 -12.37 -21.60
C GLU A 727 18.70 -11.00 -21.30
N GLN A 728 19.52 -10.00 -20.99
CA GLN A 728 19.05 -8.65 -20.59
C GLN A 728 18.18 -7.94 -21.64
N LYS A 729 18.29 -8.29 -22.92
CA LYS A 729 17.52 -7.69 -24.02
C LYS A 729 16.18 -8.36 -24.25
N HIS A 730 15.88 -9.47 -23.57
CA HIS A 730 14.65 -10.20 -23.83
C HIS A 730 13.43 -9.45 -23.25
N PRO A 731 12.37 -9.21 -24.04
CA PRO A 731 11.24 -8.37 -23.63
C PRO A 731 10.53 -8.89 -22.38
N LEU A 732 10.32 -10.21 -22.27
CA LEU A 732 9.72 -10.84 -21.08
C LEU A 732 10.50 -10.57 -19.79
N LEU A 733 11.83 -10.60 -19.84
CA LEU A 733 12.67 -10.33 -18.66
C LEU A 733 12.54 -8.86 -18.25
N GLN A 734 12.55 -7.94 -19.22
CA GLN A 734 12.38 -6.50 -18.96
C GLN A 734 11.00 -6.21 -18.35
N ASN A 735 9.94 -6.82 -18.89
CA ASN A 735 8.59 -6.67 -18.37
C ASN A 735 8.47 -7.14 -16.92
N ILE A 736 9.00 -8.32 -16.59
CA ILE A 736 8.98 -8.85 -15.22
C ILE A 736 9.88 -8.01 -14.29
N GLN A 737 11.03 -7.53 -14.77
CA GLN A 737 11.89 -6.65 -13.99
C GLN A 737 11.20 -5.32 -13.65
N GLN A 738 10.52 -4.70 -14.62
CA GLN A 738 9.72 -3.50 -14.38
C GLN A 738 8.58 -3.77 -13.39
N LEU A 739 7.87 -4.89 -13.56
CA LEU A 739 6.82 -5.32 -12.65
C LEU A 739 7.35 -5.52 -11.22
N ILE A 740 8.47 -6.22 -11.03
CA ILE A 740 9.06 -6.43 -9.71
C ILE A 740 9.59 -5.12 -9.12
N ARG A 741 10.18 -4.22 -9.93
CA ARG A 741 10.58 -2.87 -9.47
C ARG A 741 9.39 -2.06 -9.02
N SER A 742 8.23 -2.24 -9.66
CA SER A 742 7.02 -1.57 -9.24
C SER A 742 6.64 -2.00 -7.82
N VAL A 743 6.85 -3.27 -7.42
CA VAL A 743 6.50 -3.81 -6.07
C VAL A 743 7.61 -3.62 -5.03
N ASN A 744 8.87 -3.68 -5.47
CA ASN A 744 10.05 -3.56 -4.62
C ASN A 744 11.12 -2.73 -5.33
N PRO A 745 11.06 -1.40 -5.17
CA PRO A 745 12.02 -0.49 -5.81
C PRO A 745 13.47 -0.74 -5.39
N ASN A 746 13.68 -1.25 -4.18
CA ASN A 746 15.00 -1.45 -3.58
C ASN A 746 15.58 -2.86 -3.80
N ALA A 747 14.86 -3.78 -4.45
CA ALA A 747 15.34 -5.14 -4.68
C ALA A 747 16.63 -5.16 -5.51
N ALA A 748 17.63 -5.95 -5.09
CA ALA A 748 18.78 -6.26 -5.93
C ALA A 748 18.41 -7.34 -6.95
N PHE A 749 18.72 -7.13 -8.23
CA PHE A 749 18.43 -8.08 -9.31
C PHE A 749 19.67 -8.89 -9.67
N ILE A 750 19.56 -10.21 -9.54
CA ILE A 750 20.65 -11.16 -9.77
C ILE A 750 20.27 -12.04 -10.96
N LEU A 751 21.18 -12.23 -11.89
CA LEU A 751 21.00 -13.15 -13.02
C LEU A 751 21.68 -14.48 -12.67
N ALA A 752 20.91 -15.54 -12.48
CA ALA A 752 21.39 -16.83 -12.00
C ALA A 752 20.91 -17.97 -12.92
N GLU A 753 21.55 -18.13 -14.08
CA GLU A 753 21.10 -19.08 -15.11
C GLU A 753 20.99 -20.51 -14.56
N ARG A 754 19.78 -21.07 -14.60
CA ARG A 754 19.43 -22.38 -14.00
C ARG A 754 19.85 -22.52 -12.53
N GLY A 755 19.92 -21.41 -11.80
CA GLY A 755 20.36 -21.35 -10.41
C GLY A 755 21.87 -21.15 -10.21
N ALA A 756 22.68 -21.01 -11.27
CA ALA A 756 24.12 -20.76 -11.12
C ALA A 756 24.43 -19.25 -11.07
N ILE A 757 25.07 -18.78 -9.99
CA ILE A 757 25.53 -17.39 -9.87
C ILE A 757 26.96 -17.28 -10.40
N THR A 758 27.20 -16.34 -11.33
CA THR A 758 28.53 -16.15 -11.94
C THR A 758 29.37 -15.08 -11.24
N ARG A 759 28.76 -14.09 -10.57
CA ARG A 759 29.46 -12.97 -9.93
C ARG A 759 29.55 -13.14 -8.41
N ILE A 760 30.74 -12.90 -7.86
CA ILE A 760 31.00 -13.00 -6.40
C ILE A 760 30.22 -11.93 -5.62
N GLU A 761 30.03 -10.74 -6.20
CA GLU A 761 29.24 -9.66 -5.58
C GLU A 761 27.78 -10.08 -5.39
N ASP A 762 27.18 -10.71 -6.39
CA ASP A 762 25.81 -11.24 -6.32
C ASP A 762 25.68 -12.34 -5.25
N MET A 763 26.70 -13.18 -5.12
CA MET A 763 26.76 -14.20 -4.07
C MET A 763 26.79 -13.58 -2.66
N ARG A 764 27.52 -12.48 -2.46
CA ARG A 764 27.53 -11.75 -1.18
C ARG A 764 26.19 -11.12 -0.85
N LEU A 765 25.45 -10.65 -1.85
CA LEU A 765 24.10 -10.10 -1.64
C LEU A 765 23.14 -11.17 -1.14
N VAL A 766 23.17 -12.38 -1.73
CA VAL A 766 22.33 -13.52 -1.32
C VAL A 766 22.64 -13.99 0.10
N LEU A 767 23.88 -13.80 0.56
CA LEU A 767 24.40 -14.25 1.85
C LEU A 767 24.60 -13.12 2.87
N SER A 768 24.00 -11.96 2.64
CA SER A 768 24.14 -10.81 3.54
C SER A 768 23.53 -11.10 4.91
N GLU A 769 24.23 -10.75 5.97
CA GLU A 769 23.82 -11.00 7.37
C GLU A 769 22.86 -9.95 7.93
N ASN A 770 22.80 -8.76 7.32
CA ASN A 770 22.10 -7.61 7.88
C ASN A 770 20.98 -7.07 6.99
N SER A 771 20.82 -7.59 5.77
CA SER A 771 19.86 -7.04 4.79
C SER A 771 18.42 -7.04 5.29
N PHE A 772 18.02 -7.98 6.13
CA PHE A 772 16.68 -8.03 6.68
C PHE A 772 16.46 -7.01 7.80
N VAL A 773 17.49 -6.63 8.54
CA VAL A 773 17.44 -5.73 9.72
C VAL A 773 17.75 -4.27 9.35
N GLU A 774 18.04 -3.99 8.08
CA GLU A 774 18.25 -2.63 7.59
C GLU A 774 17.02 -1.73 7.89
N SER A 775 17.26 -0.49 8.35
CA SER A 775 16.20 0.44 8.77
C SER A 775 15.12 0.65 7.71
N GLN A 776 15.51 0.69 6.43
CA GLN A 776 14.56 0.82 5.32
C GLN A 776 13.65 -0.42 5.21
N MET A 777 14.20 -1.62 5.38
CA MET A 777 13.44 -2.89 5.32
C MET A 777 12.49 -3.03 6.50
N ILE A 778 12.93 -2.71 7.72
CA ILE A 778 12.08 -2.69 8.93
C ILE A 778 10.92 -1.71 8.74
N ARG A 779 11.22 -0.48 8.29
CA ARG A 779 10.20 0.55 8.05
C ARG A 779 9.18 0.08 7.01
N SER A 780 9.63 -0.43 5.87
CA SER A 780 8.75 -0.98 4.84
C SER A 780 7.87 -2.11 5.38
N ARG A 781 8.39 -2.96 6.29
CA ARG A 781 7.57 -4.01 6.90
C ARG A 781 6.45 -3.50 7.77
N TYR A 782 6.71 -2.53 8.65
CA TYR A 782 5.65 -1.93 9.47
C TYR A 782 4.59 -1.20 8.63
N LEU A 783 5.00 -0.62 7.50
CA LEU A 783 4.10 0.08 6.59
C LEU A 783 3.25 -0.89 5.73
N LEU A 784 3.85 -1.93 5.17
CA LEU A 784 3.15 -2.86 4.27
C LEU A 784 2.48 -4.01 5.03
N TYR A 785 3.00 -4.38 6.20
CA TYR A 785 2.59 -5.53 7.01
C TYR A 785 2.30 -5.18 8.48
N PRO A 786 1.21 -4.48 8.79
CA PRO A 786 0.78 -4.27 10.18
C PRO A 786 0.64 -5.61 10.93
N GLY A 787 1.08 -5.66 12.19
CA GLY A 787 1.02 -6.87 13.02
C GLY A 787 2.04 -7.96 12.66
N TRP A 788 3.01 -7.70 11.76
CA TRP A 788 4.00 -8.70 11.34
C TRP A 788 4.84 -9.26 12.49
N TYR A 789 5.20 -8.41 13.45
CA TYR A 789 6.06 -8.79 14.58
C TYR A 789 5.35 -9.72 15.57
N GLU A 790 4.03 -9.60 15.70
CA GLU A 790 3.20 -10.49 16.54
C GLU A 790 2.81 -11.79 15.81
N GLY A 791 3.30 -11.98 14.58
CA GLY A 791 2.92 -13.11 13.76
C GLY A 791 1.45 -13.07 13.31
N LYS A 792 0.78 -11.92 13.37
CA LYS A 792 -0.55 -11.73 12.76
C LYS A 792 -0.47 -11.49 11.24
N PHE A 793 0.69 -11.74 10.66
CA PHE A 793 0.90 -11.70 9.22
C PHE A 793 0.13 -12.84 8.55
N VAL A 794 -1.09 -12.56 8.07
CA VAL A 794 -1.86 -13.50 7.28
C VAL A 794 -1.41 -13.38 5.82
N CYS A 795 -0.64 -14.35 5.33
CA CYS A 795 -0.59 -14.67 3.90
C CYS A 795 -2.00 -15.11 3.51
N GLY A 796 -2.79 -14.22 2.91
CA GLY A 796 -4.16 -14.56 2.53
C GLY A 796 -4.19 -15.81 1.64
N SER A 797 -5.25 -16.61 1.76
CA SER A 797 -5.54 -17.64 0.77
C SER A 797 -5.92 -16.94 -0.53
N GLY A 798 -5.03 -16.94 -1.52
CA GLY A 798 -5.37 -16.48 -2.87
C GLY A 798 -6.57 -17.25 -3.42
N SER A 799 -7.33 -16.66 -4.34
CA SER A 799 -8.52 -17.29 -4.95
C SER A 799 -8.17 -18.59 -5.70
N VAL A 800 -6.96 -18.67 -6.25
CA VAL A 800 -6.37 -19.88 -6.82
C VAL A 800 -5.31 -20.40 -5.85
N SER A 801 -5.55 -21.58 -5.28
CA SER A 801 -4.57 -22.29 -4.44
C SER A 801 -3.91 -23.40 -5.25
N ILE A 802 -2.59 -23.30 -5.41
CA ILE A 802 -1.78 -24.37 -5.97
C ILE A 802 -1.50 -25.36 -4.83
N SER A 803 -2.02 -26.56 -4.96
CA SER A 803 -1.79 -27.68 -4.05
C SER A 803 -0.69 -28.59 -4.60
N GLN A 804 0.16 -29.10 -3.70
CA GLN A 804 1.16 -30.09 -4.03
C GLN A 804 0.65 -31.48 -3.62
N LEU A 805 0.56 -32.40 -4.57
CA LEU A 805 0.19 -33.80 -4.36
C LEU A 805 1.44 -34.68 -4.46
N CYS A 806 1.56 -35.66 -3.58
CA CYS A 806 2.65 -36.64 -3.59
C CYS A 806 2.10 -38.02 -3.97
N LEU A 807 2.59 -38.57 -5.08
CA LEU A 807 2.29 -39.92 -5.55
C LEU A 807 3.50 -40.82 -5.32
N GLN A 808 3.31 -41.94 -4.64
CA GLN A 808 4.33 -42.97 -4.46
C GLN A 808 3.96 -44.23 -5.24
N PHE A 809 4.93 -44.84 -5.92
CA PHE A 809 4.74 -46.06 -6.71
C PHE A 809 6.05 -46.86 -6.81
N SER A 810 5.95 -48.16 -7.05
CA SER A 810 7.11 -49.07 -7.01
C SER A 810 7.63 -49.49 -8.39
N ARG A 811 6.77 -49.41 -9.41
CA ARG A 811 7.02 -49.96 -10.76
C ARG A 811 7.55 -48.91 -11.73
N PRO A 812 8.38 -49.31 -12.73
CA PRO A 812 8.94 -48.37 -13.70
C PRO A 812 7.89 -47.90 -14.74
N LEU A 813 8.07 -46.67 -15.24
CA LEU A 813 7.26 -46.06 -16.30
C LEU A 813 7.90 -46.25 -17.69
N GLU A 814 7.10 -46.12 -18.75
CA GLU A 814 7.61 -46.07 -20.12
C GLU A 814 8.09 -44.65 -20.45
N ARG A 815 9.34 -44.50 -20.89
CA ARG A 815 9.95 -43.17 -21.14
C ARG A 815 9.15 -42.38 -22.17
N ASP A 816 8.93 -42.97 -23.33
CA ASP A 816 8.32 -42.28 -24.46
C ASP A 816 6.87 -41.86 -24.15
N LEU A 817 6.09 -42.74 -23.51
CA LEU A 817 4.73 -42.41 -23.07
C LEU A 817 4.73 -41.28 -22.03
N PHE A 818 5.65 -41.30 -21.08
CA PHE A 818 5.77 -40.23 -20.08
C PHE A 818 6.14 -38.89 -20.72
N LEU A 819 7.06 -38.88 -21.69
CA LEU A 819 7.46 -37.70 -22.45
C LEU A 819 6.30 -37.13 -23.27
N ASP A 820 5.58 -37.98 -23.99
CA ASP A 820 4.43 -37.61 -24.82
C ASP A 820 3.29 -37.07 -23.96
N GLN A 821 3.02 -37.69 -22.81
CA GLN A 821 1.99 -37.22 -21.87
C GLN A 821 2.34 -35.86 -21.26
N CYS A 822 3.60 -35.61 -20.90
CA CYS A 822 4.04 -34.32 -20.37
C CYS A 822 3.98 -33.20 -21.43
N LYS A 823 4.52 -33.43 -22.63
CA LYS A 823 4.61 -32.40 -23.67
C LYS A 823 3.34 -32.23 -24.51
N GLY A 824 2.55 -33.28 -24.67
CA GLY A 824 1.32 -33.28 -25.45
C GLY A 824 0.11 -32.94 -24.60
N GLU A 825 -0.33 -33.88 -23.76
CA GLU A 825 -1.62 -33.78 -23.05
C GLU A 825 -1.62 -32.71 -21.94
N ILE A 826 -0.60 -32.64 -21.08
CA ILE A 826 -0.61 -31.69 -19.96
C ILE A 826 -0.57 -30.24 -20.45
N ILE A 827 0.20 -29.95 -21.50
CA ILE A 827 0.28 -28.58 -22.06
C ILE A 827 -1.03 -28.22 -22.78
N SER A 828 -1.57 -29.13 -23.60
CA SER A 828 -2.79 -28.85 -24.37
C SER A 828 -4.09 -28.85 -23.54
N SER A 829 -4.07 -29.46 -22.35
CA SER A 829 -5.22 -29.53 -21.44
C SER A 829 -5.31 -28.37 -20.43
N LEU A 830 -4.40 -27.39 -20.50
CA LEU A 830 -4.46 -26.19 -19.67
C LEU A 830 -5.77 -25.44 -19.94
N LYS A 831 -6.63 -25.36 -18.93
CA LYS A 831 -7.88 -24.61 -18.97
C LYS A 831 -7.64 -23.16 -18.55
N SER A 832 -8.36 -22.25 -19.17
CA SER A 832 -8.49 -20.87 -18.71
C SER A 832 -9.26 -20.78 -17.38
N SER A 833 -9.41 -19.57 -16.83
CA SER A 833 -10.11 -19.31 -15.56
C SER A 833 -11.37 -20.20 -15.38
N PRO A 834 -11.52 -20.99 -14.29
CA PRO A 834 -10.86 -20.88 -12.99
C PRO A 834 -9.60 -21.76 -12.81
N PHE A 835 -8.94 -22.20 -13.89
CA PHE A 835 -7.70 -23.00 -13.88
C PHE A 835 -7.79 -24.37 -13.17
N LYS A 836 -9.00 -24.83 -12.81
CA LYS A 836 -9.23 -26.11 -12.13
C LYS A 836 -8.92 -27.27 -13.08
N GLY A 837 -8.06 -28.18 -12.63
CA GLY A 837 -7.58 -29.32 -13.40
C GLY A 837 -6.18 -29.14 -13.98
N ASN A 838 -5.56 -27.97 -13.81
CA ASN A 838 -4.26 -27.69 -14.42
C ASN A 838 -3.10 -28.22 -13.57
N VAL A 839 -2.07 -28.74 -14.25
CA VAL A 839 -0.79 -29.16 -13.66
C VAL A 839 0.30 -28.19 -14.12
N TYR A 840 1.00 -27.56 -13.18
CA TYR A 840 1.98 -26.52 -13.47
C TYR A 840 3.42 -26.99 -13.37
N HIS A 841 3.69 -27.93 -12.44
CA HIS A 841 5.05 -28.41 -12.20
C HIS A 841 5.02 -29.85 -11.67
N ILE A 842 5.90 -30.69 -12.19
CA ILE A 842 6.07 -32.09 -11.79
C ILE A 842 7.53 -32.30 -11.45
N ARG A 843 7.82 -32.86 -10.27
CA ARG A 843 9.17 -33.22 -9.86
C ARG A 843 9.18 -34.55 -9.14
N GLY A 844 10.26 -35.31 -9.20
CA GLY A 844 10.37 -36.53 -8.40
C GLY A 844 11.44 -37.47 -8.88
N GLU A 845 11.42 -38.68 -8.37
CA GLU A 845 12.38 -39.73 -8.70
C GLU A 845 11.63 -40.93 -9.28
N VAL A 846 11.97 -41.27 -10.52
CA VAL A 846 11.25 -42.24 -11.33
C VAL A 846 12.23 -43.23 -11.94
N ARG A 847 11.81 -44.49 -12.04
CA ARG A 847 12.52 -45.51 -12.82
C ARG A 847 11.83 -45.71 -14.16
N PHE A 848 12.60 -45.88 -15.22
CA PHE A 848 12.05 -46.14 -16.55
C PHE A 848 12.34 -47.57 -17.00
N THR A 849 11.55 -48.09 -17.92
CA THR A 849 11.64 -49.47 -18.45
C THR A 849 12.94 -49.78 -19.21
N ASP A 850 13.64 -48.76 -19.68
CA ASP A 850 14.89 -48.83 -20.43
C ASP A 850 16.15 -48.56 -19.56
N SER A 851 15.98 -48.27 -18.26
CA SER A 851 17.08 -47.89 -17.35
C SER A 851 16.82 -48.37 -15.92
N ASP A 852 17.75 -49.14 -15.39
CA ASP A 852 17.71 -49.60 -13.99
C ASP A 852 18.06 -48.49 -12.98
N ARG A 853 18.69 -47.40 -13.44
CA ARG A 853 19.03 -46.25 -12.61
C ARG A 853 17.80 -45.41 -12.30
N LEU A 854 17.73 -44.90 -11.08
CA LEU A 854 16.74 -43.91 -10.68
C LEU A 854 17.05 -42.58 -11.38
N MET A 855 16.03 -42.00 -11.99
CA MET A 855 16.12 -40.73 -12.70
C MET A 855 15.35 -39.67 -11.95
N GLN A 856 15.99 -38.55 -11.65
CA GLN A 856 15.32 -37.35 -11.19
C GLN A 856 14.64 -36.67 -12.38
N VAL A 857 13.34 -36.46 -12.24
CA VAL A 857 12.48 -35.82 -13.24
C VAL A 857 12.08 -34.44 -12.73
N CYS A 858 12.16 -33.44 -13.59
CA CYS A 858 11.64 -32.10 -13.34
C CYS A 858 11.01 -31.55 -14.62
N PHE A 859 9.71 -31.27 -14.58
CA PHE A 859 8.92 -30.74 -15.69
C PHE A 859 8.22 -29.45 -15.26
N ASN A 860 8.38 -28.40 -16.06
CA ASN A 860 7.65 -27.15 -15.90
C ASN A 860 6.73 -26.96 -17.10
N THR A 861 5.42 -27.09 -16.87
CA THR A 861 4.39 -27.11 -17.93
C THR A 861 4.41 -25.83 -18.76
N LEU A 862 4.51 -24.66 -18.10
CA LEU A 862 4.42 -23.35 -18.76
C LEU A 862 5.62 -23.07 -19.67
N SER A 863 6.82 -23.47 -19.23
CA SER A 863 8.03 -23.34 -20.04
C SER A 863 8.23 -24.47 -21.06
N GLY A 864 7.47 -25.56 -20.94
CA GLY A 864 7.68 -26.81 -21.70
C GLY A 864 9.02 -27.51 -21.39
N ASN A 865 9.78 -27.05 -20.41
CA ASN A 865 11.11 -27.56 -20.10
C ASN A 865 11.01 -28.83 -19.26
N LEU A 866 11.66 -29.90 -19.73
CA LEU A 866 11.77 -31.18 -19.05
C LEU A 866 13.25 -31.54 -18.86
N ALA A 867 13.66 -31.76 -17.62
CA ALA A 867 14.98 -32.25 -17.24
C ALA A 867 14.89 -33.68 -16.68
N LEU A 868 15.77 -34.54 -17.16
CA LEU A 868 15.97 -35.91 -16.68
C LEU A 868 17.44 -36.06 -16.27
N VAL A 869 17.72 -36.24 -14.99
CA VAL A 869 19.09 -36.35 -14.45
C VAL A 869 19.23 -37.67 -13.69
N PRO A 870 20.26 -38.50 -13.98
CA PRO A 870 20.49 -39.72 -13.22
C PRO A 870 20.88 -39.39 -11.78
N VAL A 871 20.34 -40.13 -10.81
CA VAL A 871 20.68 -39.96 -9.39
C VAL A 871 21.94 -40.77 -9.06
N ASP A 872 22.99 -40.11 -8.56
CA ASP A 872 24.21 -40.75 -8.08
C ASP A 872 23.97 -41.33 -6.67
N GLN A 873 23.58 -42.61 -6.57
CA GLN A 873 23.54 -43.36 -5.30
C GLN A 873 24.52 -44.54 -5.33
N ASP A 874 25.29 -44.69 -4.25
CA ASP A 874 26.12 -45.87 -4.00
C ASP A 874 25.24 -47.10 -3.71
N PRO A 875 25.51 -48.27 -4.32
CA PRO A 875 24.69 -49.48 -4.23
C PRO A 875 24.93 -50.25 -2.92
N THR A 876 24.88 -49.60 -1.77
CA THR A 876 24.96 -50.28 -0.46
C THR A 876 23.57 -50.56 0.12
N GLY A 877 23.04 -51.71 -0.29
CA GLY A 877 22.13 -52.61 0.43
C GLY A 877 21.11 -52.05 1.42
N ALA A 878 19.88 -51.77 0.94
CA ALA A 878 18.61 -52.09 1.61
C ALA A 878 17.42 -51.72 0.71
N GLY A 879 16.82 -52.71 0.02
CA GLY A 879 15.54 -52.54 -0.70
C GLY A 879 15.59 -51.66 -1.95
N VAL A 880 14.62 -51.85 -2.86
CA VAL A 880 14.40 -50.93 -3.98
C VAL A 880 13.74 -49.66 -3.40
N PRO A 881 14.35 -48.47 -3.47
CA PRO A 881 13.70 -47.26 -3.01
C PRO A 881 12.42 -46.99 -3.83
N PRO A 882 11.31 -46.59 -3.18
CA PRO A 882 10.05 -46.31 -3.88
C PRO A 882 10.20 -45.09 -4.80
N CYS A 883 9.64 -45.16 -6.00
CA CYS A 883 9.54 -44.00 -6.89
C CYS A 883 8.50 -43.03 -6.33
N PHE A 884 8.70 -41.73 -6.54
CA PHE A 884 7.71 -40.73 -6.13
C PHE A 884 7.64 -39.57 -7.12
N LEU A 885 6.47 -38.97 -7.23
CA LEU A 885 6.21 -37.74 -7.99
C LEU A 885 5.47 -36.74 -7.12
N LEU A 886 6.01 -35.54 -7.04
CA LEU A 886 5.40 -34.35 -6.47
C LEU A 886 4.83 -33.51 -7.62
N VAL A 887 3.53 -33.25 -7.58
CA VAL A 887 2.80 -32.54 -8.64
C VAL A 887 2.11 -31.31 -8.06
N ASP A 888 2.49 -30.14 -8.56
CA ASP A 888 1.89 -28.86 -8.22
C ASP A 888 0.73 -28.56 -9.19
N CYS A 889 -0.49 -28.53 -8.67
CA CYS A 889 -1.72 -28.48 -9.47
C CYS A 889 -2.82 -27.63 -8.81
N VAL A 890 -3.87 -27.31 -9.57
CA VAL A 890 -5.03 -26.55 -9.08
C VAL A 890 -6.29 -27.42 -9.12
N GLY A 891 -6.82 -27.77 -7.94
CA GLY A 891 -8.12 -28.44 -7.81
C GLY A 891 -8.22 -29.84 -8.44
N LEU A 892 -7.09 -30.55 -8.58
CA LEU A 892 -7.03 -31.94 -9.02
C LEU A 892 -7.20 -32.91 -7.85
N THR A 893 -7.87 -34.03 -8.10
CA THR A 893 -8.00 -35.14 -7.14
C THR A 893 -6.85 -36.14 -7.30
N ASP A 894 -6.49 -36.80 -6.19
CA ASP A 894 -5.45 -37.84 -6.17
C ASP A 894 -5.73 -38.95 -7.19
N GLU A 895 -6.98 -39.42 -7.29
CA GLU A 895 -7.39 -40.46 -8.24
C GLU A 895 -7.25 -40.04 -9.72
N GLY A 896 -7.59 -38.78 -10.06
CA GLY A 896 -7.43 -38.28 -11.43
C GLY A 896 -5.97 -38.25 -11.86
N LEU A 897 -5.05 -37.93 -10.94
CA LEU A 897 -3.61 -37.93 -11.20
C LEU A 897 -3.04 -39.35 -11.29
N LYS A 898 -3.55 -40.31 -10.49
CA LYS A 898 -3.21 -41.73 -10.63
C LYS A 898 -3.64 -42.28 -11.98
N ASP A 899 -4.84 -41.94 -12.44
CA ASP A 899 -5.33 -42.34 -13.76
C ASP A 899 -4.44 -41.81 -14.90
N TRP A 900 -4.01 -40.55 -14.80
CA TRP A 900 -3.03 -39.99 -15.72
C TRP A 900 -1.69 -40.76 -15.68
N LEU A 901 -1.15 -41.05 -14.49
CA LEU A 901 0.11 -41.77 -14.38
C LEU A 901 0.03 -43.21 -14.92
N ARG A 902 -1.14 -43.86 -14.84
CA ARG A 902 -1.38 -45.18 -15.45
C ARG A 902 -1.24 -45.16 -16.98
N LEU A 903 -1.52 -44.03 -17.64
CA LEU A 903 -1.33 -43.88 -19.09
C LEU A 903 0.16 -43.88 -19.48
N CYS A 904 1.04 -43.53 -18.54
CA CYS A 904 2.49 -43.55 -18.73
C CYS A 904 3.12 -44.94 -18.51
N ALA A 905 2.30 -45.95 -18.19
CA ALA A 905 2.72 -47.34 -18.00
C ALA A 905 2.18 -48.24 -19.11
N LYS A 906 2.72 -49.48 -19.24
CA LYS A 906 2.22 -50.46 -20.23
C LYS A 906 0.71 -50.69 -20.04
N GLN A 907 -0.08 -50.23 -21.00
CA GLN A 907 -1.53 -50.36 -20.97
C GLN A 907 -1.98 -51.81 -21.03
N LYS A 908 -3.14 -52.08 -20.42
CA LYS A 908 -3.78 -53.40 -20.40
C LYS A 908 -4.21 -53.79 -21.82
N LEU A 909 -3.69 -54.91 -22.33
CA LEU A 909 -4.22 -55.50 -23.57
C LEU A 909 -5.69 -55.87 -23.37
N VAL A 910 -6.57 -55.34 -24.22
CA VAL A 910 -8.02 -55.57 -24.14
C VAL A 910 -8.32 -57.01 -24.57
N LYS A 911 -9.17 -57.72 -23.82
CA LYS A 911 -9.65 -59.05 -24.20
C LYS A 911 -10.29 -58.97 -25.58
N LYS A 912 -9.90 -59.85 -26.50
CA LYS A 912 -10.55 -59.94 -27.81
C LYS A 912 -11.96 -60.48 -27.63
N VAL A 913 -12.95 -59.84 -28.25
CA VAL A 913 -14.34 -60.27 -28.22
C VAL A 913 -14.52 -61.47 -29.15
N LYS A 914 -15.30 -62.47 -28.70
CA LYS A 914 -15.65 -63.62 -29.55
C LYS A 914 -16.42 -63.14 -30.77
N LYS A 915 -16.03 -63.61 -31.95
CA LYS A 915 -16.75 -63.34 -33.19
C LYS A 915 -18.00 -64.22 -33.28
N ASN A 916 -19.03 -63.67 -33.89
CA ASN A 916 -20.25 -64.36 -34.31
C ASN A 916 -20.49 -64.10 -35.82
N ARG A 917 -21.47 -64.81 -36.39
CA ARG A 917 -21.81 -64.71 -37.83
C ARG A 917 -22.14 -63.30 -38.33
N TRP A 918 -22.57 -62.40 -37.44
CA TRP A 918 -22.91 -61.02 -37.77
C TRP A 918 -21.75 -60.03 -37.58
N SER A 919 -20.67 -60.45 -36.93
CA SER A 919 -19.48 -59.62 -36.65
C SER A 919 -18.34 -59.79 -37.68
N LEU A 920 -18.53 -60.64 -38.69
CA LEU A 920 -17.55 -60.88 -39.75
C LEU A 920 -17.59 -59.75 -40.78
N SER A 921 -16.43 -59.21 -41.11
CA SER A 921 -16.29 -58.19 -42.14
C SER A 921 -16.47 -58.76 -43.54
N GLN A 922 -16.82 -57.90 -44.50
CA GLN A 922 -17.02 -58.30 -45.89
C GLN A 922 -15.76 -58.87 -46.53
N LYS A 923 -14.56 -58.44 -46.08
CA LYS A 923 -13.26 -58.98 -46.51
C LYS A 923 -13.04 -60.40 -45.99
N GLU A 924 -13.36 -60.65 -44.73
CA GLU A 924 -13.25 -61.99 -44.14
C GLU A 924 -14.20 -62.99 -44.80
N LEU A 925 -15.42 -62.57 -45.15
CA LEU A 925 -16.37 -63.41 -45.89
C LEU A 925 -15.86 -63.80 -47.28
N ILE A 926 -15.11 -62.90 -47.94
CA ILE A 926 -14.46 -63.19 -49.23
C ILE A 926 -13.31 -64.17 -49.03
N GLU A 927 -12.45 -63.95 -48.03
CA GLU A 927 -11.33 -64.86 -47.73
C GLU A 927 -11.79 -66.27 -47.35
N ILE A 928 -12.86 -66.40 -46.56
CA ILE A 928 -13.46 -67.70 -46.20
C ILE A 928 -13.94 -68.41 -47.46
N HIS A 929 -14.60 -67.68 -48.36
CA HIS A 929 -15.06 -68.23 -49.62
C HIS A 929 -13.87 -68.64 -50.50
N GLU A 930 -12.90 -67.77 -50.72
CA GLU A 930 -11.73 -68.03 -51.58
C GLU A 930 -10.89 -69.21 -51.09
N ARG A 931 -10.76 -69.43 -49.79
CA ARG A 931 -10.00 -70.60 -49.28
C ARG A 931 -10.71 -71.93 -49.53
N ARG A 932 -12.04 -71.96 -49.63
CA ARG A 932 -12.85 -73.19 -49.63
C ARG A 932 -13.80 -73.32 -50.82
N HIS A 933 -13.71 -72.45 -51.83
CA HIS A 933 -14.58 -72.47 -53.01
C HIS A 933 -14.39 -73.70 -53.93
N LEU A 934 -13.28 -74.43 -53.76
CA LEU A 934 -12.94 -75.66 -54.48
C LEU A 934 -13.29 -76.93 -53.70
N ASP A 935 -13.87 -76.80 -52.50
CA ASP A 935 -14.31 -77.96 -51.71
C ASP A 935 -15.40 -78.75 -52.45
N PRO A 936 -15.50 -80.08 -52.22
CA PRO A 936 -16.48 -80.91 -52.90
C PRO A 936 -17.91 -80.45 -52.62
N LEU A 937 -18.68 -80.30 -53.70
CA LEU A 937 -20.06 -79.84 -53.62
C LEU A 937 -20.98 -80.92 -53.01
N PRO A 938 -22.00 -80.51 -52.23
CA PRO A 938 -23.00 -81.44 -51.74
C PRO A 938 -23.78 -82.09 -52.89
N PRO A 939 -24.31 -83.32 -52.70
CA PRO A 939 -25.07 -84.02 -53.72
C PRO A 939 -26.22 -83.15 -54.27
N GLY A 940 -26.30 -83.02 -55.60
CA GLY A 940 -27.31 -82.19 -56.26
C GLY A 940 -26.89 -80.75 -56.56
N TYR A 941 -25.64 -80.37 -56.35
CA TYR A 941 -25.09 -79.08 -56.78
C TYR A 941 -23.95 -79.26 -57.80
N TYR A 942 -23.88 -78.36 -58.78
CA TYR A 942 -22.74 -78.27 -59.71
C TYR A 942 -22.33 -76.81 -59.92
N PHE A 943 -21.07 -76.58 -60.25
CA PHE A 943 -20.55 -75.25 -60.59
C PHE A 943 -20.45 -75.12 -62.10
N ASN A 944 -21.08 -74.10 -62.67
CA ASN A 944 -21.17 -73.91 -64.13
C ASN A 944 -20.04 -73.03 -64.72
N GLY A 945 -19.01 -72.73 -63.93
CA GLY A 945 -17.91 -71.83 -64.31
C GLY A 945 -18.11 -70.37 -63.90
N ILE A 946 -19.32 -69.99 -63.46
CA ILE A 946 -19.64 -68.61 -63.02
C ILE A 946 -20.38 -68.61 -61.67
N GLN A 947 -21.31 -69.54 -61.44
CA GLN A 947 -22.15 -69.64 -60.25
C GLN A 947 -22.42 -71.09 -59.86
N TYR A 948 -22.81 -71.31 -58.60
CA TYR A 948 -23.26 -72.61 -58.10
C TYR A 948 -24.74 -72.81 -58.41
N VAL A 949 -25.09 -73.95 -58.99
CA VAL A 949 -26.46 -74.26 -59.42
C VAL A 949 -26.94 -75.55 -58.78
N SER A 950 -28.10 -75.50 -58.13
CA SER A 950 -28.82 -76.64 -57.58
C SER A 950 -29.50 -77.46 -58.68
N PHE A 951 -29.73 -78.75 -58.45
CA PHE A 951 -30.48 -79.64 -59.33
C PHE A 951 -31.91 -79.14 -59.59
N TYR A 952 -32.46 -78.35 -58.66
CA TYR A 952 -33.77 -77.69 -58.78
C TYR A 952 -33.72 -76.32 -59.48
N GLY A 953 -32.54 -75.89 -59.97
CA GLY A 953 -32.36 -74.67 -60.77
C GLY A 953 -32.05 -73.39 -59.99
N GLU A 954 -31.93 -73.45 -58.66
CA GLU A 954 -31.53 -72.32 -57.82
C GLU A 954 -30.05 -71.95 -58.06
N LYS A 955 -29.76 -70.65 -58.16
CA LYS A 955 -28.42 -70.13 -58.46
C LYS A 955 -27.89 -69.32 -57.28
N SER A 956 -26.64 -69.56 -56.89
CA SER A 956 -25.95 -68.81 -55.83
C SER A 956 -24.56 -68.39 -56.30
N SER A 957 -24.15 -67.18 -55.95
CA SER A 957 -22.79 -66.68 -56.14
C SER A 957 -21.82 -67.18 -55.07
N ARG A 958 -22.32 -67.76 -53.97
CA ARG A 958 -21.52 -68.33 -52.88
C ARG A 958 -21.62 -69.84 -52.84
N HIS A 959 -20.56 -70.51 -52.38
CA HIS A 959 -20.53 -71.95 -52.20
C HIS A 959 -21.75 -72.45 -51.38
N PRO A 960 -22.43 -73.55 -51.76
CA PRO A 960 -23.64 -74.02 -51.05
C PRO A 960 -23.43 -74.33 -49.56
N LEU A 961 -22.19 -74.66 -49.17
CA LEU A 961 -21.80 -74.91 -47.77
C LEU A 961 -21.18 -73.69 -47.08
N MET A 962 -21.38 -72.48 -47.60
CA MET A 962 -20.79 -71.25 -47.05
C MET A 962 -21.15 -71.02 -45.58
N GLU A 963 -22.39 -71.32 -45.16
CA GLU A 963 -22.83 -71.24 -43.77
C GLU A 963 -21.96 -72.10 -42.85
N ARG A 964 -21.66 -73.34 -43.28
CA ARG A 964 -20.79 -74.25 -42.54
C ARG A 964 -19.34 -73.75 -42.47
N PHE A 965 -18.82 -73.19 -43.56
CA PHE A 965 -17.47 -72.61 -43.57
C PHE A 965 -17.35 -71.39 -42.65
N ILE A 966 -18.41 -70.60 -42.55
CA ILE A 966 -18.50 -69.48 -41.61
C ILE A 966 -18.50 -70.00 -40.17
N GLU A 967 -19.25 -71.06 -39.88
CA GLU A 967 -19.27 -71.68 -38.55
C GLU A 967 -17.90 -72.24 -38.13
N GLU A 968 -17.25 -73.02 -39.02
CA GLU A 968 -15.92 -73.59 -38.77
C GLU A 968 -14.86 -72.48 -38.57
N TYR A 969 -14.89 -71.42 -39.37
CA TYR A 969 -13.98 -70.27 -39.21
C TYR A 969 -14.23 -69.51 -37.90
N VAL A 970 -15.49 -69.28 -37.55
CA VAL A 970 -15.85 -68.61 -36.29
C VAL A 970 -15.39 -69.44 -35.09
N GLU A 971 -15.53 -70.77 -35.14
CA GLU A 971 -15.05 -71.66 -34.09
C GLU A 971 -13.53 -71.62 -33.96
N GLU A 972 -12.79 -71.68 -35.07
CA GLU A 972 -11.33 -71.62 -35.09
C GLU A 972 -10.81 -70.27 -34.54
N VAL A 973 -11.33 -69.15 -35.03
CA VAL A 973 -10.96 -67.82 -34.56
C VAL A 973 -11.34 -67.61 -33.10
N ASN A 974 -12.49 -68.11 -32.66
CA ASN A 974 -12.89 -68.02 -31.26
C ASN A 974 -11.98 -68.86 -30.35
N LYS A 975 -11.48 -70.00 -30.83
CA LYS A 975 -10.51 -70.82 -30.09
C LYS A 975 -9.16 -70.12 -29.95
N GLU A 976 -8.72 -69.38 -30.96
CA GLU A 976 -7.54 -68.51 -30.88
C GLU A 976 -7.75 -67.32 -29.93
N VAL A 977 -8.93 -66.69 -29.99
CA VAL A 977 -9.35 -65.62 -29.08
C VAL A 977 -9.39 -66.12 -27.63
N GLU A 978 -9.89 -67.33 -27.38
CA GLU A 978 -9.87 -67.96 -26.07
C GLU A 978 -8.46 -68.25 -25.58
N ARG A 979 -7.58 -68.78 -26.45
CA ARG A 979 -6.18 -69.01 -26.09
C ARG A 979 -5.49 -67.70 -25.71
N PHE A 980 -5.67 -66.65 -26.52
CA PHE A 980 -5.14 -65.31 -26.24
C PHE A 980 -5.68 -64.72 -24.94
N ASN A 981 -7.01 -64.80 -24.71
CA ASN A 981 -7.63 -64.28 -23.50
C ASN A 981 -7.20 -65.06 -22.25
N LYS A 982 -6.98 -66.38 -22.35
CA LYS A 982 -6.49 -67.24 -21.26
C LYS A 982 -5.01 -66.97 -20.94
N GLU A 983 -4.20 -66.72 -21.97
CA GLU A 983 -2.80 -66.30 -21.80
C GLU A 983 -2.70 -64.91 -21.16
N LEU A 984 -3.62 -64.00 -21.49
CA LEU A 984 -3.78 -62.71 -20.81
C LEU A 984 -4.25 -62.86 -19.35
N GLU A 985 -5.07 -63.86 -19.02
CA GLU A 985 -5.51 -64.14 -17.63
C GLU A 985 -4.38 -64.73 -16.76
N LEU A 986 -3.47 -65.49 -17.36
CA LEU A 986 -2.28 -66.02 -16.68
C LEU A 986 -1.19 -64.97 -16.45
N GLN A 987 -1.18 -63.88 -17.23
CA GLN A 987 -0.35 -62.70 -16.98
C GLN A 987 -0.99 -61.83 -15.88
N GLU A 988 -0.86 -62.25 -14.62
CA GLU A 988 -1.21 -61.41 -13.48
C GLU A 988 -0.30 -60.16 -13.46
N LYS A 989 -0.84 -59.01 -13.83
CA LYS A 989 -0.16 -57.72 -13.66
C LYS A 989 -0.85 -56.89 -12.59
N VAL A 990 -0.15 -56.74 -11.48
CA VAL A 990 -0.46 -55.85 -10.36
C VAL A 990 -0.46 -54.38 -10.83
N ASP A 991 -1.36 -53.56 -10.28
CA ASP A 991 -1.47 -52.11 -10.55
C ASP A 991 -0.15 -51.37 -10.25
N LEU A 992 0.07 -50.23 -10.89
CA LEU A 992 1.26 -49.37 -10.69
C LEU A 992 1.45 -48.99 -9.22
N PHE A 993 0.34 -48.81 -8.50
CA PHE A 993 0.27 -48.38 -7.11
C PHE A 993 0.09 -49.53 -6.11
N ASN A 994 -0.10 -50.76 -6.58
CA ASN A 994 -0.17 -51.93 -5.71
C ASN A 994 1.22 -52.60 -5.63
N PRO A 995 1.72 -52.90 -4.42
CA PRO A 995 3.07 -53.44 -4.21
C PRO A 995 3.30 -54.80 -4.86
#